data_AF-A0A928E8C6-F1
#
_entry.id   AF-A0A928E8C6-F1
#
_cell.length_a   1.000
_cell.length_b   1.000
_cell.length_c   1.000
_cell.angle_alpha   90.00
_cell.angle_beta   90.00
_cell.angle_gamma   90.00
#
_symmetry.space_group_name_H-M   'P 1'
#
loop_
_entity.id
_entity.type
_entity.pdbx_description
1 polymer ?
#
loop_
_entity_poly.entity_id
_entity_poly.type
_entity_poly.pdbx_seq_one_letter_code
_entity_poly.pdbx_strand_id
1 'polypeptide(L)'
;MNISEAKNQITETVRAYMSKDDTGTYCIDIAHQRPLFLIGAPGIGKTAIVEQVASEMGIGLVSYSMTHHTRQSALGLPFIEHKTYGDVEFDVSEYTMSEIIASMYDYMEKTGLKKGILFLDEINCVSETLYPSMLQFLQFKTFGRHSIPEDWIVVCAGNPPEYNRSVHEFDIVTMDRLRRIDIEPDYAAWKSYALDQGLHPAVTSYLEVRHSDFYMVEAKLGGKSFVTARGWEDLAKTITLFEQQGTPVNAALVEQFLQDAEIAERFAAYYDLFNKYRSDYQIDEILAGNVDASIVERAQAARFDERLALLGLLLDSLGGDMFEIVKKDEALNMVRESLSDLKEKMRTGDDLFAYVSNAAQQIEGRLAHSKDIGTASAQATRSLRLADGVLREMMSTTAAGENYQDYATINQVYRHHAESLNQDIEDAQLRLDNAFAFIDEAFNQKRELLVFVTELTARTTTMRFLNRFGSDSYFAHNQDLLVEDNRQKIAERISELPMERIAATAEAKQDPLGLGSQGGSGMTVVPISLSPGKTANHARHAAPSSEEREEEASQDRKQNPVPPVPAAPVAVKAPEADEVETVMASVADEVISPESAKIEEIIAEAVYEVKAAVDEIVAEFSEPEAEEPATAKTAELVSDPEPEAAVGTQAYHDKLVSYYTNKTFEYGFNSMCKMTLPEFLTGKMILDIGCRRGRGVFKLSDRVGITGHVVGIDWSREHINEAMRDMDRAWQDSGLPESNMEFHWGFPEDLASIGLRENSMDLVFTNSILNLAYDTKQVIREIFRVLRFGGMLICETVVATGPRDKDVVAKARAMGNSVQSALSQEEFEAMLAEAGFSMVGLSYRDVHKVNPTDGYIQGYTVDAVESDEDVEFRAVVAHVAKPKANVLPRAIFNGGAVDRSL
;
A
#
# COMPACT_ATOMS: atom_id res chain seq x y z
N MET A 1 9.06 -4.79 -2.05
CA MET A 1 7.61 -5.02 -1.84
C MET A 1 7.30 -4.75 -0.38
N ASN A 2 6.07 -4.40 -0.03
CA ASN A 2 5.70 -4.16 1.36
C ASN A 2 5.42 -5.48 2.12
N ILE A 3 5.26 -5.38 3.44
CA ILE A 3 5.07 -6.54 4.33
C ILE A 3 3.74 -7.29 4.08
N SER A 4 2.70 -6.60 3.59
CA SER A 4 1.38 -7.19 3.26
C SER A 4 1.41 -7.96 1.95
N GLU A 5 2.08 -7.43 0.93
CA GLU A 5 2.34 -8.14 -0.34
C GLU A 5 3.13 -9.43 -0.10
N ALA A 6 4.15 -9.36 0.77
CA ALA A 6 4.94 -10.53 1.17
C ALA A 6 4.08 -11.60 1.86
N LYS A 7 3.18 -11.21 2.78
CA LYS A 7 2.22 -12.13 3.41
C LYS A 7 1.38 -12.88 2.37
N ASN A 8 0.79 -12.15 1.41
CA ASN A 8 -0.02 -12.74 0.34
C ASN A 8 0.80 -13.73 -0.51
N GLN A 9 2.02 -13.39 -0.91
CA GLN A 9 2.89 -14.30 -1.65
C GLN A 9 3.24 -15.57 -0.86
N ILE A 10 3.43 -15.50 0.46
CA ILE A 10 3.65 -16.69 1.29
C ILE A 10 2.39 -17.56 1.27
N THR A 11 1.21 -17.01 1.53
CA THR A 11 -0.09 -17.72 1.48
C THR A 11 -0.32 -18.43 0.15
N GLU A 12 -0.13 -17.73 -0.98
CA GLU A 12 -0.25 -18.31 -2.32
C GLU A 12 0.75 -19.45 -2.55
N THR A 13 2.00 -19.26 -2.12
CA THR A 13 3.04 -20.29 -2.25
C THR A 13 2.71 -21.53 -1.43
N VAL A 14 2.21 -21.36 -0.21
CA VAL A 14 1.79 -22.47 0.66
C VAL A 14 0.64 -23.24 0.01
N ARG A 15 -0.38 -22.54 -0.52
CA ARG A 15 -1.48 -23.15 -1.28
C ARG A 15 -0.97 -23.92 -2.51
N ALA A 16 -0.06 -23.33 -3.29
CA ALA A 16 0.50 -23.94 -4.50
C ALA A 16 1.37 -25.18 -4.20
N TYR A 17 2.25 -25.11 -3.21
CA TYR A 17 3.15 -26.22 -2.83
C TYR A 17 2.42 -27.35 -2.12
N MET A 18 1.30 -27.07 -1.42
CA MET A 18 0.43 -28.10 -0.83
C MET A 18 -0.64 -28.64 -1.81
N SER A 19 -0.72 -28.11 -3.03
CA SER A 19 -1.65 -28.57 -4.07
C SER A 19 -1.30 -29.98 -4.54
N LYS A 20 -2.29 -30.86 -4.59
CA LYS A 20 -2.19 -32.25 -5.07
C LYS A 20 -3.23 -32.47 -6.16
N ASP A 21 -2.88 -33.27 -7.16
CA ASP A 21 -3.75 -33.65 -8.27
C ASP A 21 -4.77 -34.74 -7.86
N ASP A 22 -5.63 -35.14 -8.81
CA ASP A 22 -6.65 -36.18 -8.62
C ASP A 22 -6.06 -37.57 -8.24
N THR A 23 -4.75 -37.78 -8.41
CA THR A 23 -4.04 -39.00 -8.00
C THR A 23 -3.45 -38.91 -6.59
N GLY A 24 -3.47 -37.73 -5.98
CA GLY A 24 -2.83 -37.43 -4.70
C GLY A 24 -1.35 -37.03 -4.82
N THR A 25 -0.83 -36.85 -6.05
CA THR A 25 0.55 -36.43 -6.31
C THR A 25 0.65 -34.92 -6.21
N TYR A 26 1.74 -34.36 -5.66
CA TYR A 26 1.92 -32.90 -5.61
C TYR A 26 2.00 -32.30 -7.02
N CYS A 27 1.25 -31.23 -7.26
CA CYS A 27 1.28 -30.47 -8.52
C CYS A 27 2.68 -29.85 -8.79
N ILE A 28 3.43 -29.59 -7.72
CA ILE A 28 4.85 -29.21 -7.76
C ILE A 28 5.61 -30.21 -6.89
N ASP A 29 6.43 -31.05 -7.51
CA ASP A 29 7.32 -32.01 -6.83
C ASP A 29 8.10 -31.34 -5.69
N ILE A 30 8.20 -32.01 -4.54
CA ILE A 30 8.91 -31.56 -3.34
C ILE A 30 10.35 -31.11 -3.66
N ALA A 31 11.00 -31.77 -4.64
CA ALA A 31 12.35 -31.43 -5.10
C ALA A 31 12.43 -30.10 -5.89
N HIS A 32 11.33 -29.63 -6.46
CA HIS A 32 11.22 -28.36 -7.20
C HIS A 32 10.63 -27.22 -6.35
N GLN A 33 10.10 -27.52 -5.16
CA GLN A 33 9.60 -26.52 -4.20
C GLN A 33 10.75 -25.78 -3.52
N ARG A 34 11.26 -24.73 -4.19
CA ARG A 34 12.29 -23.81 -3.67
C ARG A 34 11.84 -23.18 -2.33
N PRO A 35 12.67 -23.18 -1.27
CA PRO A 35 12.36 -22.45 -0.03
C PRO A 35 12.13 -20.96 -0.29
N LEU A 36 11.17 -20.36 0.42
CA LEU A 36 10.99 -18.91 0.41
C LEU A 36 12.12 -18.27 1.23
N PHE A 37 12.68 -17.16 0.76
CA PHE A 37 13.69 -16.40 1.49
C PHE A 37 13.30 -14.92 1.59
N LEU A 38 12.81 -14.54 2.77
CA LEU A 38 12.36 -13.20 3.12
C LEU A 38 13.59 -12.36 3.53
N ILE A 39 14.04 -11.49 2.64
CA ILE A 39 15.09 -10.51 2.94
C ILE A 39 14.40 -9.19 3.26
N GLY A 40 14.74 -8.58 4.38
CA GLY A 40 14.22 -7.26 4.70
C GLY A 40 14.81 -6.73 6.00
N ALA A 41 14.66 -5.42 6.23
CA ALA A 41 15.28 -4.75 7.37
C ALA A 41 14.87 -5.36 8.74
N PRO A 42 15.67 -5.21 9.81
CA PRO A 42 15.33 -5.74 11.13
C PRO A 42 14.08 -5.06 11.71
N GLY A 43 13.23 -5.82 12.40
CA GLY A 43 12.05 -5.27 13.09
C GLY A 43 10.82 -4.95 12.22
N ILE A 44 10.80 -5.34 10.93
CA ILE A 44 9.66 -5.10 10.02
C ILE A 44 8.50 -6.13 10.11
N GLY A 45 8.57 -7.11 11.04
CA GLY A 45 7.51 -8.11 11.21
C GLY A 45 7.62 -9.41 10.38
N LYS A 46 8.80 -9.75 9.85
CA LYS A 46 9.03 -10.99 9.04
C LYS A 46 8.49 -12.26 9.70
N THR A 47 8.73 -12.45 11.00
CA THR A 47 8.25 -13.60 11.79
C THR A 47 6.73 -13.55 11.97
N ALA A 48 6.20 -12.36 12.31
CA ALA A 48 4.78 -12.14 12.56
C ALA A 48 3.89 -12.42 11.35
N ILE A 49 4.34 -12.11 10.11
CA ILE A 49 3.55 -12.49 8.93
C ILE A 49 3.51 -14.01 8.71
N VAL A 50 4.58 -14.75 9.03
CA VAL A 50 4.59 -16.21 8.91
C VAL A 50 3.69 -16.87 9.97
N GLU A 51 3.66 -16.31 11.19
CA GLU A 51 2.70 -16.66 12.25
C GLU A 51 1.25 -16.41 11.81
N GLN A 52 0.96 -15.26 11.20
CA GLN A 52 -0.36 -14.94 10.65
C GLN A 52 -0.77 -15.94 9.56
N VAL A 53 0.10 -16.22 8.57
CA VAL A 53 -0.21 -17.17 7.49
C VAL A 53 -0.48 -18.57 8.05
N ALA A 54 0.34 -19.05 8.99
CA ALA A 54 0.14 -20.36 9.61
C ALA A 54 -1.21 -20.43 10.36
N SER A 55 -1.56 -19.36 11.10
CA SER A 55 -2.84 -19.24 11.81
C SER A 55 -4.04 -19.21 10.86
N GLU A 56 -3.99 -18.37 9.81
CA GLU A 56 -5.08 -18.19 8.83
C GLU A 56 -5.31 -19.44 7.99
N MET A 57 -4.26 -20.20 7.70
CA MET A 57 -4.35 -21.45 6.95
C MET A 57 -4.61 -22.69 7.83
N GLY A 58 -4.62 -22.55 9.16
CA GLY A 58 -4.84 -23.65 10.10
C GLY A 58 -3.74 -24.73 10.04
N ILE A 59 -2.49 -24.32 9.81
CA ILE A 59 -1.32 -25.22 9.70
C ILE A 59 -0.32 -24.99 10.82
N GLY A 60 0.55 -25.97 11.07
CA GLY A 60 1.58 -25.87 12.09
C GLY A 60 2.66 -24.84 11.77
N LEU A 61 3.27 -24.26 12.81
CA LEU A 61 4.46 -23.42 12.66
C LEU A 61 5.52 -23.85 13.67
N VAL A 62 6.72 -24.11 13.17
CA VAL A 62 7.92 -24.33 13.99
C VAL A 62 8.93 -23.25 13.60
N SER A 63 9.34 -22.44 14.57
CA SER A 63 10.18 -21.25 14.38
C SER A 63 11.52 -21.41 15.09
N TYR A 64 12.63 -21.15 14.39
CA TYR A 64 14.00 -21.23 14.90
C TYR A 64 14.85 -20.06 14.45
N SER A 65 15.52 -19.38 15.38
CA SER A 65 16.57 -18.40 15.04
C SER A 65 17.93 -19.09 14.93
N MET A 66 18.52 -19.05 13.73
CA MET A 66 19.71 -19.83 13.40
C MET A 66 21.01 -19.31 14.04
N THR A 67 21.04 -18.07 14.54
CA THR A 67 22.22 -17.44 15.16
C THR A 67 22.65 -18.09 16.47
N HIS A 68 21.73 -18.75 17.18
CA HIS A 68 22.00 -19.40 18.46
C HIS A 68 22.29 -20.91 18.36
N HIS A 69 22.15 -21.53 17.18
CA HIS A 69 22.33 -22.97 17.04
C HIS A 69 23.77 -23.40 16.76
N THR A 70 24.18 -24.45 17.47
CA THR A 70 25.42 -25.16 17.20
C THR A 70 25.26 -26.09 16.00
N ARG A 71 26.39 -26.49 15.38
CA ARG A 71 26.40 -27.52 14.34
C ARG A 71 25.77 -28.84 14.83
N GLN A 72 25.94 -29.16 16.11
CA GLN A 72 25.41 -30.37 16.76
C GLN A 72 23.89 -30.32 16.88
N SER A 73 23.31 -29.16 17.24
CA SER A 73 21.84 -28.97 17.26
C SER A 73 21.21 -29.20 15.88
N ALA A 74 21.85 -28.69 14.83
CA ALA A 74 21.34 -28.73 13.46
C ALA A 74 21.61 -30.05 12.72
N LEU A 75 22.71 -30.76 13.00
CA LEU A 75 23.04 -32.05 12.36
C LEU A 75 22.74 -33.28 13.21
N GLY A 76 22.54 -33.12 14.51
CA GLY A 76 22.61 -34.20 15.50
C GLY A 76 24.03 -34.46 16.00
N LEU A 77 24.15 -35.38 16.97
CA LEU A 77 25.43 -35.82 17.52
C LEU A 77 26.01 -36.98 16.71
N PRO A 78 27.33 -36.99 16.44
CA PRO A 78 27.96 -38.09 15.73
C PRO A 78 28.07 -39.34 16.60
N PHE A 79 27.76 -40.51 16.04
CA PHE A 79 27.97 -41.82 16.64
C PHE A 79 28.56 -42.81 15.63
N ILE A 80 29.06 -43.95 16.11
CA ILE A 80 29.62 -45.01 15.28
C ILE A 80 28.54 -46.07 15.05
N GLU A 81 28.27 -46.40 13.79
CA GLU A 81 27.41 -47.53 13.40
C GLU A 81 28.24 -48.53 12.58
N HIS A 82 28.08 -49.81 12.87
CA HIS A 82 28.76 -50.89 12.14
C HIS A 82 27.90 -51.31 10.95
N LYS A 83 28.42 -51.22 9.72
CA LYS A 83 27.69 -51.53 8.49
C LYS A 83 28.41 -52.54 7.63
N THR A 84 27.67 -53.54 7.17
CA THR A 84 28.17 -54.58 6.28
C THR A 84 27.95 -54.19 4.82
N TYR A 85 29.05 -53.98 4.09
CA TYR A 85 29.05 -53.72 2.65
C TYR A 85 29.77 -54.87 1.94
N GLY A 86 29.04 -55.64 1.11
CA GLY A 86 29.62 -56.77 0.36
C GLY A 86 30.26 -57.83 1.26
N ASP A 87 29.52 -58.28 2.28
CA ASP A 87 29.95 -59.26 3.30
C ASP A 87 31.15 -58.85 4.18
N VAL A 88 31.56 -57.58 4.15
CA VAL A 88 32.62 -57.02 5.01
C VAL A 88 32.02 -55.93 5.91
N GLU A 89 32.29 -55.99 7.21
CA GLU A 89 31.85 -55.02 8.22
C GLU A 89 32.81 -53.82 8.28
N PHE A 90 32.25 -52.61 8.32
CA PHE A 90 32.97 -51.35 8.40
C PHE A 90 32.35 -50.43 9.46
N ASP A 91 33.20 -49.71 10.19
CA ASP A 91 32.78 -48.65 11.09
C ASP A 91 32.45 -47.38 10.29
N VAL A 92 31.22 -46.88 10.39
CA VAL A 92 30.74 -45.69 9.70
C VAL A 92 30.35 -44.63 10.73
N SER A 93 30.73 -43.37 10.48
CA SER A 93 30.26 -42.24 11.27
C SER A 93 28.88 -41.78 10.80
N GLU A 94 27.91 -41.82 11.70
CA GLU A 94 26.51 -41.44 11.48
C GLU A 94 26.15 -40.30 12.43
N TYR A 95 24.99 -39.67 12.23
CA TYR A 95 24.50 -38.58 13.08
C TYR A 95 23.09 -38.91 13.58
N THR A 96 22.75 -38.50 14.80
CA THR A 96 21.37 -38.58 15.30
C THR A 96 20.44 -37.65 14.53
N MET A 97 19.13 -37.77 14.76
CA MET A 97 18.18 -36.74 14.34
C MET A 97 18.57 -35.38 14.95
N SER A 98 18.36 -34.30 14.20
CA SER A 98 18.60 -32.93 14.66
C SER A 98 17.47 -32.44 15.57
N GLU A 99 17.79 -31.51 16.47
CA GLU A 99 16.81 -30.91 17.39
C GLU A 99 15.69 -30.18 16.60
N ILE A 100 16.05 -29.56 15.48
CA ILE A 100 15.12 -28.90 14.56
C ILE A 100 14.10 -29.91 14.02
N ILE A 101 14.55 -31.02 13.41
CA ILE A 101 13.63 -32.02 12.83
C ILE A 101 12.84 -32.75 13.91
N ALA A 102 13.47 -33.09 15.04
CA ALA A 102 12.78 -33.73 16.17
C ALA A 102 11.60 -32.88 16.67
N SER A 103 11.82 -31.57 16.86
CA SER A 103 10.76 -30.65 17.30
C SER A 103 9.59 -30.54 16.33
N MET A 104 9.79 -30.74 15.02
CA MET A 104 8.69 -30.78 14.05
C MET A 104 7.81 -32.00 14.28
N TYR A 105 8.41 -33.17 14.52
CA TYR A 105 7.66 -34.38 14.87
C TYR A 105 6.99 -34.27 16.25
N ASP A 106 7.69 -33.77 17.27
CA ASP A 106 7.11 -33.53 18.60
C ASP A 106 5.92 -32.55 18.52
N TYR A 107 6.03 -31.51 17.69
CA TYR A 107 4.96 -30.55 17.43
C TYR A 107 3.78 -31.20 16.70
N MET A 108 4.03 -32.02 15.68
CA MET A 108 3.00 -32.78 14.95
C MET A 108 2.27 -33.77 15.89
N GLU A 109 2.99 -34.44 16.80
CA GLU A 109 2.38 -35.34 17.79
C GLU A 109 1.56 -34.58 18.83
N LYS A 110 2.06 -33.45 19.33
CA LYS A 110 1.37 -32.62 20.33
C LYS A 110 0.13 -31.92 19.79
N THR A 111 0.19 -31.39 18.57
CA THR A 111 -0.89 -30.58 17.97
C THR A 111 -1.79 -31.37 17.01
N GLY A 112 -1.37 -32.53 16.53
CA GLY A 112 -2.05 -33.27 15.47
C GLY A 112 -1.96 -32.63 14.08
N LEU A 113 -1.35 -31.44 13.95
CA LEU A 113 -1.21 -30.71 12.69
C LEU A 113 -0.13 -31.35 11.82
N LYS A 114 -0.55 -32.11 10.81
CA LYS A 114 0.38 -32.82 9.91
C LYS A 114 1.04 -31.95 8.85
N LYS A 115 0.45 -30.78 8.57
CA LYS A 115 0.95 -29.79 7.60
C LYS A 115 1.51 -28.59 8.35
N GLY A 116 2.53 -27.94 7.80
CA GLY A 116 3.09 -26.75 8.47
C GLY A 116 4.15 -25.98 7.70
N ILE A 117 4.67 -24.96 8.38
CA ILE A 117 5.80 -24.14 7.96
C ILE A 117 6.93 -24.35 8.97
N LEU A 118 8.12 -24.66 8.48
CA LEU A 118 9.37 -24.49 9.23
C LEU A 118 9.91 -23.10 8.89
N PHE A 119 9.85 -22.19 9.86
CA PHE A 119 10.43 -20.86 9.77
C PHE A 119 11.84 -20.85 10.36
N LEU A 120 12.82 -20.49 9.53
CA LEU A 120 14.21 -20.31 9.95
C LEU A 120 14.56 -18.83 9.88
N ASP A 121 14.75 -18.18 11.02
CA ASP A 121 15.15 -16.78 11.10
C ASP A 121 16.68 -16.62 11.09
N GLU A 122 17.13 -15.45 10.64
CA GLU A 122 18.54 -15.06 10.56
C GLU A 122 19.45 -16.08 9.84
N ILE A 123 18.94 -16.77 8.80
CA ILE A 123 19.69 -17.86 8.14
C ILE A 123 21.00 -17.43 7.51
N ASN A 124 21.15 -16.14 7.20
CA ASN A 124 22.37 -15.57 6.66
C ASN A 124 23.37 -15.12 7.74
N CYS A 125 23.00 -15.22 9.02
CA CYS A 125 23.88 -14.96 10.17
C CYS A 125 24.36 -16.27 10.84
N VAL A 126 24.21 -17.43 10.18
CA VAL A 126 24.71 -18.72 10.68
C VAL A 126 26.23 -18.71 10.87
N SER A 127 26.73 -19.47 11.85
CA SER A 127 28.18 -19.67 11.97
C SER A 127 28.78 -20.37 10.74
N GLU A 128 30.01 -20.00 10.38
CA GLU A 128 30.79 -20.59 9.28
C GLU A 128 30.83 -22.14 9.35
N THR A 129 30.84 -22.71 10.55
CA THR A 129 30.88 -24.17 10.76
C THR A 129 29.58 -24.91 10.41
N LEU A 130 28.46 -24.17 10.39
CA LEU A 130 27.11 -24.64 10.08
C LEU A 130 26.70 -24.34 8.63
N TYR A 131 27.29 -23.30 8.03
CA TYR A 131 26.97 -22.82 6.67
C TYR A 131 26.89 -23.93 5.60
N PRO A 132 27.83 -24.90 5.47
CA PRO A 132 27.71 -25.96 4.48
C PRO A 132 26.48 -26.86 4.67
N SER A 133 26.09 -27.10 5.93
CA SER A 133 24.93 -27.91 6.27
C SER A 133 23.61 -27.15 6.09
N MET A 134 23.62 -25.83 6.31
CA MET A 134 22.50 -24.97 5.91
C MET A 134 22.30 -24.97 4.40
N LEU A 135 23.37 -24.83 3.60
CA LEU A 135 23.26 -24.88 2.14
C LEU A 135 22.72 -26.23 1.64
N GLN A 136 23.16 -27.34 2.24
CA GLN A 136 22.60 -28.68 1.97
C GLN A 136 21.11 -28.74 2.33
N PHE A 137 20.73 -28.19 3.49
CA PHE A 137 19.33 -28.13 3.93
C PHE A 137 18.45 -27.32 2.98
N LEU A 138 18.87 -26.11 2.59
CA LEU A 138 18.12 -25.28 1.65
C LEU A 138 17.97 -25.92 0.26
N GLN A 139 18.92 -26.76 -0.15
CA GLN A 139 18.84 -27.50 -1.42
C GLN A 139 17.96 -28.75 -1.35
N PHE A 140 18.04 -29.54 -0.28
CA PHE A 140 17.47 -30.90 -0.23
C PHE A 140 16.40 -31.09 0.85
N LYS A 141 16.09 -30.06 1.64
CA LYS A 141 15.20 -30.11 2.82
C LYS A 141 15.60 -31.21 3.83
N THR A 142 16.89 -31.50 3.94
CA THR A 142 17.48 -32.54 4.81
C THR A 142 18.58 -31.99 5.71
N PHE A 143 18.60 -32.41 6.97
CA PHE A 143 19.76 -32.28 7.86
C PHE A 143 20.40 -33.66 8.04
N GLY A 144 21.66 -33.79 7.60
CA GLY A 144 22.37 -35.07 7.58
C GLY A 144 21.70 -36.06 6.62
N ARG A 145 20.93 -37.00 7.17
CA ARG A 145 20.12 -37.98 6.42
C ARG A 145 18.62 -37.90 6.69
N HIS A 146 18.20 -37.03 7.61
CA HIS A 146 16.80 -36.88 7.97
C HIS A 146 16.19 -35.75 7.13
N SER A 147 15.07 -36.04 6.46
CA SER A 147 14.26 -35.01 5.79
C SER A 147 13.25 -34.41 6.75
N ILE A 148 12.79 -33.21 6.44
CA ILE A 148 11.53 -32.70 7.02
C ILE A 148 10.33 -33.53 6.51
N PRO A 149 9.15 -33.45 7.15
CA PRO A 149 7.93 -34.11 6.66
C PRO A 149 7.45 -33.51 5.32
N GLU A 150 6.80 -34.32 4.48
CA GLU A 150 6.47 -33.93 3.10
C GLU A 150 5.50 -32.74 2.97
N ASP A 151 4.44 -32.68 3.81
CA ASP A 151 3.48 -31.57 3.84
C ASP A 151 4.02 -30.35 4.64
N TRP A 152 5.34 -30.17 4.76
CA TRP A 152 5.96 -29.01 5.42
C TRP A 152 6.81 -28.17 4.47
N ILE A 153 6.62 -26.85 4.54
CA ILE A 153 7.29 -25.86 3.69
C ILE A 153 8.36 -25.13 4.48
N VAL A 154 9.50 -24.85 3.84
CA VAL A 154 10.58 -24.06 4.42
C VAL A 154 10.41 -22.59 4.03
N VAL A 155 10.32 -21.73 5.04
CA VAL A 155 10.38 -20.27 4.90
C VAL A 155 11.57 -19.80 5.71
N CYS A 156 12.45 -19.03 5.09
CA CYS A 156 13.64 -18.50 5.72
C CYS A 156 13.55 -16.97 5.78
N ALA A 157 14.12 -16.37 6.81
CA ALA A 157 14.32 -14.93 6.90
C ALA A 157 15.80 -14.56 7.05
N GLY A 158 16.14 -13.38 6.55
CA GLY A 158 17.47 -12.80 6.65
C GLY A 158 17.41 -11.28 6.75
N ASN A 159 18.50 -10.70 7.22
CA ASN A 159 18.69 -9.25 7.26
C ASN A 159 19.63 -8.84 6.11
N PRO A 160 19.38 -7.75 5.37
CA PRO A 160 20.32 -7.27 4.35
C PRO A 160 21.70 -6.96 4.97
N PRO A 161 22.81 -7.13 4.21
CA PRO A 161 24.16 -6.87 4.68
C PRO A 161 24.34 -5.46 5.26
N GLU A 162 23.67 -4.48 4.66
CA GLU A 162 23.58 -3.07 5.06
C GLU A 162 23.31 -2.88 6.56
N TYR A 163 22.40 -3.68 7.15
CA TYR A 163 21.94 -3.52 8.53
C TYR A 163 22.76 -4.34 9.56
N ASN A 164 23.36 -5.45 9.12
CA ASN A 164 24.05 -6.39 10.01
C ASN A 164 25.37 -6.91 9.43
N ARG A 165 26.48 -6.51 10.06
CA ARG A 165 27.86 -6.89 9.69
C ARG A 165 28.20 -8.38 9.88
N SER A 166 27.35 -9.14 10.54
CA SER A 166 27.50 -10.61 10.72
C SER A 166 26.79 -11.42 9.64
N VAL A 167 26.24 -10.76 8.61
CA VAL A 167 25.59 -11.41 7.47
C VAL A 167 26.62 -11.99 6.50
N HIS A 168 26.46 -13.27 6.18
CA HIS A 168 27.07 -13.94 5.05
C HIS A 168 26.16 -13.85 3.84
N GLU A 169 26.63 -13.25 2.75
CA GLU A 169 25.92 -13.28 1.48
C GLU A 169 25.93 -14.69 0.87
N PHE A 170 24.77 -15.12 0.36
CA PHE A 170 24.66 -16.36 -0.39
C PHE A 170 25.16 -16.17 -1.82
N ASP A 171 25.87 -17.17 -2.33
CA ASP A 171 26.34 -17.14 -3.71
C ASP A 171 25.19 -17.30 -4.72
N ILE A 172 25.44 -16.94 -5.98
CA ILE A 172 24.43 -16.99 -7.05
C ILE A 172 23.83 -18.41 -7.19
N VAL A 173 24.61 -19.46 -6.92
CA VAL A 173 24.17 -20.86 -7.00
C VAL A 173 23.19 -21.22 -5.87
N THR A 174 23.41 -20.70 -4.66
CA THR A 174 22.45 -20.82 -3.55
C THR A 174 21.22 -19.97 -3.82
N MET A 175 21.39 -18.75 -4.31
CA MET A 175 20.28 -17.83 -4.58
C MET A 175 19.34 -18.33 -5.68
N ASP A 176 19.83 -19.01 -6.73
CA ASP A 176 18.95 -19.70 -7.70
C ASP A 176 18.15 -20.86 -7.08
N ARG A 177 18.53 -21.41 -5.92
CA ARG A 177 17.76 -22.49 -5.27
C ARG A 177 16.69 -21.97 -4.32
N LEU A 178 16.70 -20.67 -4.04
CA LEU A 178 15.74 -19.98 -3.19
C LEU A 178 14.72 -19.21 -4.03
N ARG A 179 13.57 -18.90 -3.46
CA ARG A 179 12.65 -17.88 -3.96
C ARG A 179 12.77 -16.65 -3.06
N ARG A 180 13.63 -15.72 -3.47
CA ARG A 180 13.89 -14.45 -2.79
C ARG A 180 12.64 -13.55 -2.82
N ILE A 181 12.33 -12.92 -1.69
CA ILE A 181 11.27 -11.93 -1.49
C ILE A 181 11.91 -10.75 -0.74
N ASP A 182 12.05 -9.60 -1.41
CA ASP A 182 12.64 -8.39 -0.83
C ASP A 182 11.57 -7.47 -0.25
N ILE A 183 11.57 -7.38 1.08
CA ILE A 183 10.60 -6.65 1.89
C ILE A 183 11.23 -5.34 2.36
N GLU A 184 10.67 -4.22 1.90
CA GLU A 184 11.07 -2.87 2.30
C GLU A 184 10.09 -2.34 3.37
N PRO A 185 10.55 -1.49 4.32
CA PRO A 185 9.66 -0.83 5.28
C PRO A 185 8.66 0.06 4.54
N ASP A 186 7.37 -0.11 4.85
CA ASP A 186 6.29 0.70 4.28
C ASP A 186 5.33 1.09 5.41
N TYR A 187 5.11 2.40 5.57
CA TYR A 187 4.24 2.91 6.62
C TYR A 187 2.77 2.58 6.36
N ALA A 188 2.30 2.63 5.11
CA ALA A 188 0.90 2.37 4.79
C ALA A 188 0.47 0.93 5.13
N ALA A 189 1.30 -0.06 4.82
CA ALA A 189 1.07 -1.45 5.22
C ALA A 189 1.18 -1.66 6.74
N TRP A 190 2.09 -0.97 7.42
CA TRP A 190 2.18 -1.04 8.88
C TRP A 190 1.01 -0.35 9.59
N LYS A 191 0.51 0.77 9.06
CA LYS A 191 -0.65 1.51 9.59
C LYS A 191 -1.88 0.63 9.63
N SER A 192 -2.22 -0.07 8.53
CA SER A 192 -3.33 -1.03 8.53
C SER A 192 -3.20 -2.10 9.62
N TYR A 193 -1.99 -2.65 9.82
CA TYR A 193 -1.71 -3.57 10.92
C TYR A 193 -1.85 -2.92 12.30
N ALA A 194 -1.33 -1.70 12.49
CA ALA A 194 -1.38 -0.95 13.73
C ALA A 194 -2.82 -0.67 14.17
N LEU A 195 -3.68 -0.30 13.22
CA LEU A 195 -5.11 -0.08 13.41
C LEU A 195 -5.83 -1.38 13.80
N ASP A 196 -5.56 -2.49 13.10
CA ASP A 196 -6.16 -3.80 13.39
C ASP A 196 -5.73 -4.42 14.74
N GLN A 197 -4.54 -4.05 15.24
CA GLN A 197 -4.06 -4.41 16.56
C GLN A 197 -4.47 -3.45 17.68
N GLY A 198 -5.12 -2.32 17.36
CA GLY A 198 -5.46 -1.29 18.35
C GLY A 198 -4.24 -0.66 19.00
N LEU A 199 -3.21 -0.32 18.21
CA LEU A 199 -2.04 0.41 18.70
C LEU A 199 -2.41 1.87 19.02
N HIS A 200 -1.72 2.44 20.02
CA HIS A 200 -2.04 3.76 20.57
C HIS A 200 -2.10 4.89 19.51
N PRO A 201 -3.19 5.68 19.42
CA PRO A 201 -3.41 6.62 18.32
C PRO A 201 -2.39 7.74 18.20
N ALA A 202 -1.74 8.12 19.30
CA ALA A 202 -0.68 9.13 19.25
C ALA A 202 0.50 8.68 18.34
N VAL A 203 0.75 7.38 18.22
CA VAL A 203 1.82 6.85 17.36
C VAL A 203 1.40 6.86 15.89
N THR A 204 0.20 6.41 15.57
CA THR A 204 -0.30 6.44 14.18
C THR A 204 -0.50 7.88 13.69
N SER A 205 -1.12 8.76 14.48
CA SER A 205 -1.29 10.17 14.11
C SER A 205 0.03 10.95 13.98
N TYR A 206 1.04 10.66 14.80
CA TYR A 206 2.39 11.22 14.60
C TYR A 206 3.01 10.77 13.28
N LEU A 207 2.98 9.45 13.02
CA LEU A 207 3.61 8.87 11.84
C LEU A 207 2.89 9.22 10.54
N GLU A 208 1.59 9.52 10.59
CA GLU A 208 0.84 10.08 9.46
C GLU A 208 1.38 11.44 9.00
N VAL A 209 1.84 12.28 9.93
CA VAL A 209 2.45 13.58 9.61
C VAL A 209 3.95 13.41 9.30
N ARG A 210 4.59 12.36 9.82
CA ARG A 210 6.05 12.14 9.74
C ARG A 210 6.40 10.73 9.25
N HIS A 211 5.95 10.38 8.04
CA HIS A 211 6.23 9.09 7.40
C HIS A 211 7.73 8.73 7.38
N SER A 212 8.62 9.73 7.28
CA SER A 212 10.08 9.56 7.28
C SER A 212 10.65 9.01 8.60
N ASP A 213 9.97 9.20 9.72
CA ASP A 213 10.43 8.74 11.04
C ASP A 213 10.00 7.27 11.33
N PHE A 214 9.23 6.64 10.44
CA PHE A 214 8.74 5.27 10.62
C PHE A 214 9.87 4.24 10.71
N TYR A 215 10.90 4.37 9.87
CA TYR A 215 12.01 3.42 9.82
C TYR A 215 13.33 4.11 9.47
N MET A 216 14.34 3.95 10.33
CA MET A 216 15.68 4.51 10.13
C MET A 216 16.74 3.64 10.82
N VAL A 217 17.88 3.38 10.18
CA VAL A 217 19.04 2.75 10.82
C VAL A 217 20.32 3.45 10.33
N GLU A 218 21.00 4.16 11.22
CA GLU A 218 22.22 4.93 10.91
C GLU A 218 23.36 4.57 11.89
N ALA A 219 24.60 4.74 11.46
CA ALA A 219 25.78 4.67 12.32
C ALA A 219 26.24 6.09 12.70
N LYS A 220 25.95 6.52 13.94
CA LYS A 220 26.35 7.85 14.44
C LYS A 220 27.63 7.78 15.29
N LEU A 221 28.29 8.92 15.50
CA LEU A 221 29.50 9.05 16.33
C LEU A 221 29.18 8.86 17.82
N GLY A 222 29.01 7.60 18.23
CA GLY A 222 28.68 7.21 19.62
C GLY A 222 27.94 5.87 19.73
N GLY A 223 27.33 5.38 18.64
CA GLY A 223 26.55 4.15 18.62
C GLY A 223 25.82 3.94 17.29
N LYS A 224 24.88 2.98 17.25
CA LYS A 224 23.88 2.92 16.19
C LYS A 224 22.70 3.81 16.60
N SER A 225 22.22 4.68 15.72
CA SER A 225 20.92 5.34 15.85
C SER A 225 19.91 4.51 15.08
N PHE A 226 18.79 4.13 15.67
CA PHE A 226 17.77 3.41 14.92
C PHE A 226 16.36 3.54 15.47
N VAL A 227 15.41 3.50 14.54
CA VAL A 227 13.97 3.45 14.74
C VAL A 227 13.42 2.38 13.80
N THR A 228 12.52 1.54 14.31
CA THR A 228 11.94 0.43 13.54
C THR A 228 10.45 0.31 13.81
N ALA A 229 9.71 -0.33 12.90
CA ALA A 229 8.29 -0.62 13.05
C ALA A 229 7.97 -1.32 14.38
N ARG A 230 8.80 -2.29 14.79
CA ARG A 230 8.72 -2.93 16.11
C ARG A 230 8.93 -1.95 17.27
N GLY A 231 9.87 -1.00 17.17
CA GLY A 231 10.09 0.02 18.20
C GLY A 231 8.86 0.89 18.43
N TRP A 232 8.19 1.30 17.34
CA TRP A 232 6.91 2.00 17.39
C TRP A 232 5.78 1.16 17.98
N GLU A 233 5.70 -0.13 17.63
CA GLU A 233 4.71 -1.08 18.18
C GLU A 233 4.89 -1.33 19.69
N ASP A 234 6.12 -1.62 20.12
CA ASP A 234 6.48 -1.86 21.53
C ASP A 234 6.26 -0.57 22.37
N LEU A 235 6.57 0.61 21.81
CA LEU A 235 6.25 1.91 22.43
C LEU A 235 4.75 2.13 22.56
N ALA A 236 3.97 1.95 21.48
CA ALA A 236 2.52 2.15 21.49
C ALA A 236 1.83 1.31 22.57
N LYS A 237 2.17 0.02 22.65
CA LYS A 237 1.66 -0.90 23.69
C LYS A 237 2.07 -0.46 25.10
N THR A 238 3.30 0.04 25.26
CA THR A 238 3.81 0.53 26.55
C THR A 238 3.08 1.79 27.01
N ILE A 239 2.80 2.74 26.11
CA ILE A 239 2.01 3.95 26.39
C ILE A 239 0.63 3.56 26.95
N THR A 240 -0.12 2.69 26.23
CA THR A 240 -1.44 2.23 26.67
C THR A 240 -1.42 1.59 28.07
N LEU A 241 -0.41 0.78 28.38
CA LEU A 241 -0.25 0.17 29.71
C LEU A 241 0.13 1.19 30.80
N PHE A 242 0.91 2.21 30.47
CA PHE A 242 1.33 3.26 31.40
C PHE A 242 0.16 4.19 31.74
N GLU A 243 -0.65 4.57 30.75
CA GLU A 243 -1.89 5.33 30.96
C GLU A 243 -2.88 4.58 31.85
N GLN A 244 -3.12 3.29 31.61
CA GLN A 244 -3.96 2.43 32.45
C GLN A 244 -3.49 2.34 33.91
N GLN A 245 -2.18 2.52 34.15
CA GLN A 245 -1.58 2.51 35.49
C GLN A 245 -1.41 3.92 36.09
N GLY A 246 -1.82 4.98 35.37
CA GLY A 246 -1.59 6.38 35.78
C GLY A 246 -0.11 6.77 35.87
N THR A 247 0.76 6.07 35.14
CA THR A 247 2.21 6.34 35.12
C THR A 247 2.55 7.29 33.98
N PRO A 248 3.28 8.40 34.21
CA PRO A 248 3.60 9.36 33.16
C PRO A 248 4.61 8.78 32.17
N VAL A 249 4.25 8.84 30.88
CA VAL A 249 5.18 8.67 29.75
C VAL A 249 6.05 9.93 29.65
N ASN A 250 7.34 9.77 29.36
CA ASN A 250 8.28 10.89 29.23
C ASN A 250 9.32 10.60 28.12
N ALA A 251 10.05 11.61 27.68
CA ALA A 251 11.04 11.48 26.61
C ALA A 251 12.09 10.37 26.87
N ALA A 252 12.52 10.18 28.12
CA ALA A 252 13.47 9.13 28.48
C ALA A 252 12.85 7.71 28.42
N LEU A 253 11.53 7.56 28.47
CA LEU A 253 10.83 6.31 28.15
C LEU A 253 10.77 6.10 26.63
N VAL A 254 10.43 7.14 25.88
CA VAL A 254 10.38 7.11 24.40
C VAL A 254 11.73 6.69 23.81
N GLU A 255 12.84 7.28 24.28
CA GLU A 255 14.21 7.01 23.83
C GLU A 255 14.65 5.54 24.05
N GLN A 256 14.03 4.81 24.99
CA GLN A 256 14.33 3.38 25.19
C GLN A 256 13.83 2.50 24.04
N PHE A 257 12.77 2.92 23.35
CA PHE A 257 12.17 2.21 22.21
C PHE A 257 12.60 2.81 20.86
N LEU A 258 12.67 4.14 20.78
CA LEU A 258 13.13 4.90 19.62
C LEU A 258 14.58 5.33 19.88
N GLN A 259 15.55 4.52 19.46
CA GLN A 259 16.97 4.77 19.71
C GLN A 259 17.55 5.79 18.72
N ASP A 260 16.82 6.88 18.50
CA ASP A 260 17.31 8.11 17.90
C ASP A 260 16.76 9.31 18.67
N ALA A 261 17.66 10.12 19.23
CA ALA A 261 17.29 11.20 20.13
C ALA A 261 16.41 12.28 19.47
N GLU A 262 16.61 12.57 18.18
CA GLU A 262 15.86 13.61 17.47
C GLU A 262 14.43 13.13 17.14
N ILE A 263 14.24 11.86 16.82
CA ILE A 263 12.89 11.27 16.64
C ILE A 263 12.20 11.12 18.01
N ALA A 264 12.92 10.65 19.04
CA ALA A 264 12.37 10.47 20.38
C ALA A 264 11.91 11.79 21.02
N GLU A 265 12.68 12.87 20.89
CA GLU A 265 12.31 14.20 21.40
C GLU A 265 11.11 14.77 20.63
N ARG A 266 11.08 14.66 19.29
CA ARG A 266 9.95 15.10 18.46
C ARG A 266 8.65 14.34 18.81
N PHE A 267 8.71 13.02 18.95
CA PHE A 267 7.54 12.24 19.35
C PHE A 267 7.08 12.56 20.78
N ALA A 268 8.00 12.74 21.73
CA ALA A 268 7.65 13.11 23.10
C ALA A 268 6.92 14.46 23.17
N ALA A 269 7.40 15.47 22.43
CA ALA A 269 6.75 16.77 22.33
C ALA A 269 5.36 16.68 21.67
N TYR A 270 5.21 15.85 20.64
CA TYR A 270 3.90 15.57 20.03
C TYR A 270 2.95 14.84 20.99
N TYR A 271 3.44 13.87 21.76
CA TYR A 271 2.62 13.12 22.72
C TYR A 271 2.11 14.00 23.89
N ASP A 272 2.93 14.93 24.38
CA ASP A 272 2.50 15.94 25.35
C ASP A 272 1.38 16.84 24.78
N LEU A 273 1.51 17.22 23.50
CA LEU A 273 0.50 18.01 22.78
C LEU A 273 -0.80 17.21 22.52
N PHE A 274 -0.68 15.94 22.13
CA PHE A 274 -1.79 15.01 21.96
C PHE A 274 -2.58 14.82 23.26
N ASN A 275 -1.90 14.66 24.40
CA ASN A 275 -2.55 14.57 25.71
C ASN A 275 -3.24 15.87 26.13
N LYS A 276 -2.65 17.03 25.79
CA LYS A 276 -3.31 18.32 25.98
C LYS A 276 -4.61 18.37 25.16
N TYR A 277 -4.59 18.02 23.88
CA TYR A 277 -5.78 17.96 23.02
C TYR A 277 -6.83 16.99 23.58
N ARG A 278 -6.44 15.78 24.00
CA ARG A 278 -7.33 14.81 24.65
C ARG A 278 -8.06 15.38 25.87
N SER A 279 -7.37 16.19 26.69
CA SER A 279 -7.98 16.89 27.82
C SER A 279 -8.83 18.11 27.40
N ASP A 280 -8.51 18.74 26.27
CA ASP A 280 -9.12 19.97 25.78
C ASP A 280 -10.43 19.73 24.99
N TYR A 281 -10.56 18.57 24.33
CA TYR A 281 -11.72 18.24 23.48
C TYR A 281 -12.80 17.37 24.15
N GLN A 282 -12.55 16.76 25.31
CA GLN A 282 -13.56 15.98 26.07
C GLN A 282 -14.30 14.92 25.23
N ILE A 283 -13.53 14.03 24.60
CA ILE A 283 -14.00 13.05 23.60
C ILE A 283 -15.26 12.26 24.04
N ASP A 284 -15.34 11.84 25.31
CA ASP A 284 -16.51 11.13 25.82
C ASP A 284 -17.79 11.97 25.83
N GLU A 285 -17.72 13.28 26.06
CA GLU A 285 -18.87 14.19 25.99
C GLU A 285 -19.27 14.46 24.53
N ILE A 286 -18.31 14.57 23.60
CA ILE A 286 -18.59 14.64 22.15
C ILE A 286 -19.37 13.40 21.72
N LEU A 287 -18.88 12.21 22.06
CA LEU A 287 -19.51 10.94 21.68
C LEU A 287 -20.84 10.70 22.43
N ALA A 288 -21.05 11.31 23.60
CA ALA A 288 -22.35 11.33 24.28
C ALA A 288 -23.35 12.32 23.66
N GLY A 289 -22.92 13.16 22.70
CA GLY A 289 -23.75 14.21 22.07
C GLY A 289 -23.87 15.50 22.90
N ASN A 290 -23.10 15.64 23.99
CA ASN A 290 -23.07 16.80 24.88
C ASN A 290 -22.05 17.84 24.42
N VAL A 291 -22.08 18.22 23.13
CA VAL A 291 -21.07 19.13 22.56
C VAL A 291 -21.30 20.57 23.05
N ASP A 292 -20.32 21.14 23.76
CA ASP A 292 -20.29 22.56 24.08
C ASP A 292 -19.83 23.38 22.85
N ALA A 293 -20.46 24.52 22.60
CA ALA A 293 -20.15 25.38 21.46
C ALA A 293 -18.66 25.80 21.41
N SER A 294 -17.99 25.93 22.56
CA SER A 294 -16.56 26.23 22.63
C SER A 294 -15.67 25.10 22.11
N ILE A 295 -16.12 23.85 22.15
CA ILE A 295 -15.43 22.68 21.56
C ILE A 295 -15.53 22.73 20.03
N VAL A 296 -16.70 23.09 19.50
CA VAL A 296 -16.92 23.28 18.05
C VAL A 296 -16.09 24.45 17.52
N GLU A 297 -16.14 25.62 18.17
CA GLU A 297 -15.34 26.80 17.78
C GLU A 297 -13.83 26.50 17.82
N ARG A 298 -13.38 25.72 18.80
CA ARG A 298 -11.99 25.26 18.91
C ARG A 298 -11.61 24.33 17.75
N ALA A 299 -12.43 23.32 17.45
CA ALA A 299 -12.18 22.38 16.36
C ALA A 299 -12.17 23.09 14.98
N GLN A 300 -13.07 24.05 14.75
CA GLN A 300 -13.08 24.90 13.56
C GLN A 300 -11.76 25.69 13.39
N ALA A 301 -11.24 26.25 14.49
CA ALA A 301 -10.00 27.04 14.52
C ALA A 301 -8.70 26.19 14.57
N ALA A 302 -8.81 24.88 14.77
CA ALA A 302 -7.67 23.97 14.90
C ALA A 302 -6.86 23.85 13.60
N ARG A 303 -5.54 23.70 13.74
CA ARG A 303 -4.62 23.38 12.64
C ARG A 303 -4.77 21.92 12.20
N PHE A 304 -4.34 21.58 10.98
CA PHE A 304 -4.56 20.26 10.39
C PHE A 304 -4.02 19.09 11.25
N ASP A 305 -2.87 19.26 11.90
CA ASP A 305 -2.28 18.30 12.84
C ASP A 305 -3.15 18.08 14.09
N GLU A 306 -3.74 19.15 14.64
CA GLU A 306 -4.68 19.10 15.76
C GLU A 306 -6.02 18.46 15.35
N ARG A 307 -6.53 18.77 14.14
CA ARG A 307 -7.74 18.14 13.58
C ARG A 307 -7.54 16.63 13.41
N LEU A 308 -6.40 16.21 12.86
CA LEU A 308 -6.07 14.81 12.68
C LEU A 308 -5.91 14.07 14.02
N ALA A 309 -5.32 14.71 15.03
CA ALA A 309 -5.26 14.16 16.39
C ALA A 309 -6.66 13.98 17.01
N LEU A 310 -7.57 14.94 16.82
CA LEU A 310 -8.97 14.86 17.26
C LEU A 310 -9.74 13.74 16.55
N LEU A 311 -9.62 13.61 15.22
CA LEU A 311 -10.20 12.47 14.49
C LEU A 311 -9.63 11.14 14.99
N GLY A 312 -8.31 11.04 15.20
CA GLY A 312 -7.65 9.85 15.74
C GLY A 312 -8.18 9.45 17.13
N LEU A 313 -8.44 10.43 17.99
CA LEU A 313 -9.05 10.22 19.32
C LEU A 313 -10.50 9.72 19.24
N LEU A 314 -11.32 10.28 18.35
CA LEU A 314 -12.71 9.82 18.13
C LEU A 314 -12.72 8.38 17.59
N LEU A 315 -11.89 8.10 16.58
CA LEU A 315 -11.74 6.78 15.95
C LEU A 315 -11.26 5.70 16.93
N ASP A 316 -10.37 6.05 17.87
CA ASP A 316 -9.89 5.13 18.90
C ASP A 316 -10.98 4.74 19.88
N SER A 317 -11.69 5.74 20.44
CA SER A 317 -12.78 5.49 21.38
C SER A 317 -13.89 4.64 20.76
N LEU A 318 -14.31 4.97 19.54
CA LEU A 318 -15.30 4.18 18.79
C LEU A 318 -14.77 2.77 18.44
N GLY A 319 -13.51 2.68 18.02
CA GLY A 319 -12.87 1.40 17.69
C GLY A 319 -12.77 0.45 18.89
N GLY A 320 -12.50 0.98 20.09
CA GLY A 320 -12.46 0.22 21.34
C GLY A 320 -13.82 -0.37 21.71
N ASP A 321 -14.88 0.44 21.65
CA ASP A 321 -16.25 -0.02 21.93
C ASP A 321 -16.68 -1.12 20.95
N MET A 322 -16.53 -0.86 19.65
CA MET A 322 -16.89 -1.81 18.58
C MET A 322 -16.08 -3.11 18.69
N PHE A 323 -14.82 -3.04 19.13
CA PHE A 323 -13.99 -4.21 19.37
C PHE A 323 -14.53 -5.09 20.50
N GLU A 324 -14.86 -4.52 21.66
CA GLU A 324 -15.42 -5.32 22.76
C GLU A 324 -16.78 -5.91 22.38
N ILE A 325 -17.62 -5.18 21.65
CA ILE A 325 -18.92 -5.64 21.17
C ILE A 325 -18.76 -6.82 20.20
N VAL A 326 -17.91 -6.72 19.19
CA VAL A 326 -17.64 -7.83 18.25
C VAL A 326 -17.09 -9.06 19.00
N LYS A 327 -16.26 -8.87 20.03
CA LYS A 327 -15.74 -9.98 20.84
C LYS A 327 -16.77 -10.61 21.76
N LYS A 328 -17.75 -9.83 22.26
CA LYS A 328 -18.92 -10.34 22.97
C LYS A 328 -19.89 -11.10 22.06
N ASP A 329 -20.19 -10.61 20.84
CA ASP A 329 -21.03 -11.35 19.85
C ASP A 329 -20.37 -12.67 19.43
N GLU A 330 -19.08 -12.65 19.07
CA GLU A 330 -18.32 -13.87 18.77
C GLU A 330 -18.44 -14.88 19.93
N ALA A 331 -18.22 -14.43 21.18
CA ALA A 331 -18.31 -15.28 22.35
C ALA A 331 -19.73 -15.87 22.58
N LEU A 332 -20.79 -15.05 22.48
CA LEU A 332 -22.16 -15.52 22.65
C LEU A 332 -22.60 -16.49 21.55
N ASN A 333 -22.16 -16.30 20.30
CA ASN A 333 -22.40 -17.27 19.24
C ASN A 333 -21.71 -18.61 19.52
N MET A 334 -20.45 -18.61 20.02
CA MET A 334 -19.76 -19.84 20.44
C MET A 334 -20.47 -20.56 21.60
N VAL A 335 -21.00 -19.82 22.58
CA VAL A 335 -21.80 -20.38 23.68
C VAL A 335 -23.11 -20.97 23.14
N ARG A 336 -23.80 -20.26 22.24
CA ARG A 336 -25.05 -20.71 21.61
C ARG A 336 -24.86 -22.00 20.80
N GLU A 337 -23.79 -22.09 20.01
CA GLU A 337 -23.42 -23.29 19.27
C GLU A 337 -23.08 -24.47 20.19
N SER A 338 -22.30 -24.22 21.24
CA SER A 338 -21.92 -25.26 22.21
C SER A 338 -23.10 -25.81 23.02
N LEU A 339 -24.22 -25.07 23.04
CA LEU A 339 -25.46 -25.39 23.74
C LEU A 339 -26.65 -25.60 22.78
N SER A 340 -26.43 -25.86 21.49
CA SER A 340 -27.49 -26.06 20.49
C SER A 340 -28.53 -27.10 20.93
N ASP A 341 -28.03 -28.22 21.46
CA ASP A 341 -28.84 -29.41 21.78
C ASP A 341 -29.44 -29.34 23.19
N LEU A 342 -29.22 -28.25 23.93
CA LEU A 342 -29.59 -28.11 25.34
C LEU A 342 -31.09 -28.39 25.58
N LYS A 343 -31.96 -27.92 24.67
CA LYS A 343 -33.42 -28.17 24.71
C LYS A 343 -33.81 -29.62 24.44
N GLU A 344 -33.01 -30.36 23.66
CA GLU A 344 -33.25 -31.78 23.40
C GLU A 344 -32.78 -32.63 24.60
N LYS A 345 -31.60 -32.28 25.16
CA LYS A 345 -31.04 -32.92 26.36
C LYS A 345 -31.89 -32.70 27.61
N MET A 346 -32.61 -31.58 27.70
CA MET A 346 -33.71 -31.42 28.68
C MET A 346 -34.81 -32.48 28.50
N ARG A 347 -35.24 -32.74 27.27
CA ARG A 347 -36.37 -33.63 26.97
C ARG A 347 -36.02 -35.10 27.20
N THR A 348 -34.76 -35.48 27.06
CA THR A 348 -34.23 -36.81 27.42
C THR A 348 -33.99 -36.96 28.92
N GLY A 349 -33.91 -35.85 29.68
CA GLY A 349 -33.67 -35.85 31.12
C GLY A 349 -32.20 -35.94 31.51
N ASP A 350 -31.29 -35.54 30.61
CA ASP A 350 -29.84 -35.57 30.84
C ASP A 350 -29.39 -34.51 31.87
N ASP A 351 -28.22 -34.72 32.45
CA ASP A 351 -27.60 -33.76 33.38
C ASP A 351 -27.12 -32.50 32.65
N LEU A 352 -27.92 -31.43 32.76
CA LEU A 352 -27.64 -30.12 32.19
C LEU A 352 -26.36 -29.49 32.75
N PHE A 353 -26.04 -29.71 34.03
CA PHE A 353 -24.80 -29.21 34.62
C PHE A 353 -23.59 -29.92 34.01
N ALA A 354 -23.66 -31.25 33.86
CA ALA A 354 -22.62 -32.01 33.16
C ALA A 354 -22.46 -31.61 31.69
N TYR A 355 -23.54 -31.24 30.99
CA TYR A 355 -23.47 -30.79 29.61
C TYR A 355 -22.87 -29.38 29.47
N VAL A 356 -23.27 -28.40 30.30
CA VAL A 356 -22.63 -27.07 30.32
C VAL A 356 -21.16 -27.16 30.76
N SER A 357 -20.84 -28.04 31.71
CA SER A 357 -19.46 -28.33 32.13
C SER A 357 -18.63 -28.95 31.00
N ASN A 358 -19.21 -29.84 30.19
CA ASN A 358 -18.55 -30.38 29.01
C ASN A 358 -18.33 -29.28 27.95
N ALA A 359 -19.31 -28.41 27.69
CA ALA A 359 -19.15 -27.26 26.81
C ALA A 359 -18.02 -26.32 27.29
N ALA A 360 -17.95 -26.01 28.59
CA ALA A 360 -16.85 -25.24 29.18
C ALA A 360 -15.49 -25.93 28.97
N GLN A 361 -15.40 -27.25 29.24
CA GLN A 361 -14.18 -28.03 28.99
C GLN A 361 -13.78 -28.07 27.52
N GLN A 362 -14.73 -28.04 26.58
CA GLN A 362 -14.42 -27.94 25.14
C GLN A 362 -13.85 -26.58 24.77
N ILE A 363 -14.40 -25.48 25.30
CA ILE A 363 -13.86 -24.13 25.09
C ILE A 363 -12.48 -23.97 25.75
N GLU A 364 -12.31 -24.47 26.98
CA GLU A 364 -11.03 -24.51 27.68
C GLU A 364 -9.99 -25.36 26.91
N GLY A 365 -10.42 -26.50 26.36
CA GLY A 365 -9.61 -27.34 25.47
C GLY A 365 -9.20 -26.64 24.18
N ARG A 366 -10.11 -25.92 23.51
CA ARG A 366 -9.79 -25.08 22.34
C ARG A 366 -8.79 -23.97 22.69
N LEU A 367 -8.93 -23.36 23.87
CA LEU A 367 -8.03 -22.30 24.37
C LEU A 367 -6.64 -22.84 24.71
N ALA A 368 -6.55 -24.03 25.32
CA ALA A 368 -5.28 -24.72 25.55
C ALA A 368 -4.61 -25.13 24.23
N HIS A 369 -5.36 -25.72 23.31
CA HIS A 369 -4.89 -26.16 21.99
C HIS A 369 -4.39 -24.98 21.14
N SER A 370 -5.10 -23.85 21.13
CA SER A 370 -4.67 -22.62 20.46
C SER A 370 -3.32 -22.11 20.99
N LYS A 371 -3.08 -22.17 22.30
CA LYS A 371 -1.77 -21.84 22.89
C LYS A 371 -0.68 -22.82 22.47
N ASP A 372 -0.99 -24.12 22.44
CA ASP A 372 -0.05 -25.17 22.09
C ASP A 372 0.39 -25.15 20.61
N ILE A 373 -0.45 -24.61 19.72
CA ILE A 373 -0.16 -24.38 18.29
C ILE A 373 0.70 -23.11 18.08
N GLY A 374 0.87 -22.26 19.10
CA GLY A 374 1.65 -21.02 18.99
C GLY A 374 0.99 -19.90 18.16
N THR A 375 -0.17 -20.15 17.56
CA THR A 375 -0.96 -19.17 16.79
C THR A 375 -1.92 -18.32 17.66
N ALA A 376 -1.88 -18.52 18.99
CA ALA A 376 -2.74 -17.81 19.94
C ALA A 376 -2.38 -16.31 20.09
N SER A 377 -2.86 -15.47 19.18
CA SER A 377 -2.86 -14.02 19.42
C SER A 377 -3.75 -13.67 20.63
N ALA A 378 -3.41 -12.59 21.33
CA ALA A 378 -4.19 -12.12 22.48
C ALA A 378 -5.65 -11.79 22.09
N GLN A 379 -5.83 -11.28 20.88
CA GLN A 379 -7.11 -10.94 20.24
C GLN A 379 -7.93 -12.19 19.88
N ALA A 380 -7.32 -13.21 19.25
CA ALA A 380 -7.99 -14.47 18.90
C ALA A 380 -8.42 -15.27 20.14
N THR A 381 -7.66 -15.17 21.23
CA THR A 381 -8.01 -15.84 22.51
C THR A 381 -9.00 -15.04 23.36
N ARG A 382 -9.40 -13.81 23.00
CA ARG A 382 -10.33 -13.00 23.81
C ARG A 382 -11.75 -13.55 23.80
N SER A 383 -12.31 -13.85 22.62
CA SER A 383 -13.66 -14.40 22.46
C SER A 383 -13.81 -15.76 23.15
N LEU A 384 -12.78 -16.61 23.07
CA LEU A 384 -12.71 -17.88 23.82
C LEU A 384 -12.74 -17.69 25.35
N ARG A 385 -12.02 -16.70 25.90
CA ARG A 385 -12.06 -16.39 27.34
C ARG A 385 -13.42 -15.85 27.77
N LEU A 386 -14.04 -15.00 26.95
CA LEU A 386 -15.38 -14.48 27.22
C LEU A 386 -16.43 -15.60 27.21
N ALA A 387 -16.38 -16.51 26.23
CA ALA A 387 -17.27 -17.67 26.15
C ALA A 387 -17.10 -18.62 27.34
N ASP A 388 -15.86 -18.91 27.75
CA ASP A 388 -15.55 -19.67 28.97
C ASP A 388 -16.11 -18.97 30.23
N GLY A 389 -15.96 -17.64 30.33
CA GLY A 389 -16.53 -16.85 31.42
C GLY A 389 -18.04 -16.98 31.53
N VAL A 390 -18.77 -16.82 30.42
CA VAL A 390 -20.24 -16.97 30.36
C VAL A 390 -20.67 -18.40 30.74
N LEU A 391 -19.97 -19.43 30.26
CA LEU A 391 -20.26 -20.83 30.62
C LEU A 391 -19.97 -21.13 32.11
N ARG A 392 -18.92 -20.54 32.69
CA ARG A 392 -18.61 -20.66 34.12
C ARG A 392 -19.63 -19.92 34.98
N GLU A 393 -20.14 -18.77 34.54
CA GLU A 393 -21.23 -18.08 35.21
C GLU A 393 -22.50 -18.96 35.22
N MET A 394 -22.89 -19.52 34.07
CA MET A 394 -24.00 -20.49 33.97
C MET A 394 -23.84 -21.68 34.93
N MET A 395 -22.64 -22.25 35.04
CA MET A 395 -22.34 -23.31 36.02
C MET A 395 -22.47 -22.82 37.47
N SER A 396 -22.02 -21.61 37.79
CA SER A 396 -22.09 -21.06 39.15
C SER A 396 -23.54 -20.80 39.59
N THR A 397 -24.37 -20.25 38.71
CA THR A 397 -25.78 -19.94 38.98
C THR A 397 -26.63 -21.20 39.06
N THR A 398 -26.32 -22.25 38.28
CA THR A 398 -26.97 -23.56 38.40
C THR A 398 -26.55 -24.34 39.65
N ALA A 399 -25.30 -24.21 40.10
CA ALA A 399 -24.83 -24.85 41.34
C ALA A 399 -25.34 -24.17 42.64
N ALA A 400 -25.79 -22.92 42.56
CA ALA A 400 -26.32 -22.18 43.71
C ALA A 400 -27.82 -22.41 43.99
N GLY A 401 -28.56 -23.02 43.05
CA GLY A 401 -29.99 -23.31 43.19
C GLY A 401 -30.27 -24.72 43.74
N GLU A 402 -31.41 -24.89 44.42
CA GLU A 402 -31.82 -26.22 44.94
C GLU A 402 -32.24 -27.22 43.82
N ASN A 403 -32.41 -26.75 42.58
CA ASN A 403 -32.74 -27.56 41.40
C ASN A 403 -31.64 -27.46 40.32
N TYR A 404 -30.75 -28.45 40.28
CA TYR A 404 -29.64 -28.58 39.31
C TYR A 404 -30.07 -28.82 37.84
N GLN A 405 -31.34 -28.60 37.49
CA GLN A 405 -31.92 -28.96 36.20
C GLN A 405 -32.76 -27.84 35.53
N ASP A 406 -32.70 -26.61 36.03
CA ASP A 406 -33.53 -25.53 35.46
C ASP A 406 -32.84 -24.79 34.30
N TYR A 407 -33.28 -25.11 33.08
CA TYR A 407 -32.94 -24.38 31.86
C TYR A 407 -33.35 -22.90 31.90
N ALA A 408 -34.39 -22.52 32.66
CA ALA A 408 -34.76 -21.13 32.81
C ALA A 408 -33.60 -20.32 33.39
N THR A 409 -32.86 -20.87 34.35
CA THR A 409 -31.68 -20.25 34.97
C THR A 409 -30.51 -20.10 33.98
N ILE A 410 -30.19 -21.15 33.21
CA ILE A 410 -29.12 -21.11 32.19
C ILE A 410 -29.47 -20.09 31.09
N ASN A 411 -30.72 -20.12 30.62
CA ASN A 411 -31.23 -19.22 29.60
C ASN A 411 -31.37 -17.77 30.11
N GLN A 412 -31.58 -17.57 31.42
CA GLN A 412 -31.55 -16.24 32.04
C GLN A 412 -30.15 -15.63 32.02
N VAL A 413 -29.10 -16.40 32.32
CA VAL A 413 -27.71 -15.93 32.18
C VAL A 413 -27.39 -15.59 30.72
N TYR A 414 -27.75 -16.47 29.77
CA TYR A 414 -27.56 -16.17 28.33
C TYR A 414 -28.29 -14.88 27.92
N ARG A 415 -29.56 -14.72 28.32
CA ARG A 415 -30.35 -13.53 28.04
C ARG A 415 -29.76 -12.27 28.66
N HIS A 416 -29.27 -12.34 29.90
CA HIS A 416 -28.65 -11.18 30.54
C HIS A 416 -27.44 -10.67 29.74
N HIS A 417 -26.57 -11.57 29.29
CA HIS A 417 -25.43 -11.20 28.43
C HIS A 417 -25.88 -10.72 27.04
N ALA A 418 -26.92 -11.31 26.45
CA ALA A 418 -27.45 -10.88 25.15
C ALA A 418 -28.18 -9.52 25.20
N GLU A 419 -28.91 -9.24 26.29
CA GLU A 419 -29.56 -7.95 26.56
C GLU A 419 -28.51 -6.86 26.82
N SER A 420 -27.46 -7.19 27.59
CA SER A 420 -26.29 -6.32 27.79
C SER A 420 -25.57 -6.00 26.47
N LEU A 421 -25.35 -7.01 25.62
CA LEU A 421 -24.75 -6.82 24.29
C LEU A 421 -25.61 -5.93 23.38
N ASN A 422 -26.94 -6.10 23.39
CA ASN A 422 -27.82 -5.23 22.61
C ASN A 422 -27.75 -3.78 23.09
N GLN A 423 -27.69 -3.53 24.40
CA GLN A 423 -27.48 -2.17 24.93
C GLN A 423 -26.12 -1.60 24.49
N ASP A 424 -25.04 -2.38 24.59
CA ASP A 424 -23.72 -1.95 24.13
C ASP A 424 -23.74 -1.59 22.62
N ILE A 425 -24.47 -2.34 21.79
CA ILE A 425 -24.65 -2.07 20.35
C ILE A 425 -25.40 -0.76 20.12
N GLU A 426 -26.54 -0.56 20.78
CA GLU A 426 -27.35 0.68 20.67
C GLU A 426 -26.55 1.90 21.12
N ASP A 427 -25.82 1.79 22.24
CA ASP A 427 -24.97 2.85 22.77
C ASP A 427 -23.81 3.17 21.79
N ALA A 428 -23.15 2.16 21.22
CA ALA A 428 -22.06 2.37 20.26
C ALA A 428 -22.53 2.94 18.91
N GLN A 429 -23.73 2.55 18.44
CA GLN A 429 -24.36 3.17 17.27
C GLN A 429 -24.67 4.65 17.53
N LEU A 430 -25.22 4.98 18.69
CA LEU A 430 -25.48 6.38 19.08
C LEU A 430 -24.18 7.19 19.19
N ARG A 431 -23.11 6.63 19.77
CA ARG A 431 -21.78 7.28 19.82
C ARG A 431 -21.23 7.56 18.43
N LEU A 432 -21.41 6.64 17.48
CA LEU A 432 -20.99 6.81 16.09
C LEU A 432 -21.80 7.91 15.38
N ASP A 433 -23.13 7.93 15.56
CA ASP A 433 -24.01 8.97 15.00
C ASP A 433 -23.64 10.37 15.53
N ASN A 434 -23.37 10.47 16.84
CA ASN A 434 -22.90 11.71 17.48
C ASN A 434 -21.52 12.16 16.94
N ALA A 435 -20.62 11.22 16.64
CA ALA A 435 -19.32 11.53 16.05
C ALA A 435 -19.45 12.13 14.64
N PHE A 436 -20.32 11.56 13.80
CA PHE A 436 -20.63 12.12 12.49
C PHE A 436 -21.23 13.52 12.60
N ALA A 437 -22.25 13.70 13.44
CA ALA A 437 -22.89 15.00 13.67
C ALA A 437 -21.89 16.07 14.15
N PHE A 438 -20.97 15.71 15.05
CA PHE A 438 -19.89 16.59 15.49
C PHE A 438 -18.93 16.96 14.35
N ILE A 439 -18.52 15.99 13.52
CA ILE A 439 -17.59 16.23 12.40
C ILE A 439 -18.23 17.17 11.35
N ASP A 440 -19.52 16.98 11.04
CA ASP A 440 -20.25 17.87 10.14
C ASP A 440 -20.33 19.31 10.68
N GLU A 441 -20.66 19.49 11.97
CA GLU A 441 -20.76 20.80 12.60
C GLU A 441 -19.38 21.48 12.80
N ALA A 442 -18.36 20.71 13.17
CA ALA A 442 -17.03 21.20 13.50
C ALA A 442 -16.16 21.47 12.28
N PHE A 443 -16.31 20.75 11.17
CA PHE A 443 -15.41 20.91 10.03
C PHE A 443 -16.10 21.51 8.80
N ASN A 444 -17.38 21.20 8.55
CA ASN A 444 -18.17 21.78 7.46
C ASN A 444 -17.46 21.71 6.08
N GLN A 445 -16.51 20.78 5.96
CA GLN A 445 -15.55 20.55 4.89
C GLN A 445 -15.44 19.03 4.71
N LYS A 446 -15.47 18.55 3.46
CA LYS A 446 -15.58 17.11 3.17
C LYS A 446 -14.32 16.30 3.48
N ARG A 447 -13.18 16.95 3.76
CA ARG A 447 -11.86 16.32 3.91
C ARG A 447 -11.77 15.52 5.22
N GLU A 448 -12.09 16.13 6.36
CA GLU A 448 -12.07 15.50 7.67
C GLU A 448 -13.07 14.34 7.76
N LEU A 449 -14.27 14.52 7.18
CA LEU A 449 -15.28 13.47 7.06
C LEU A 449 -14.78 12.29 6.22
N LEU A 450 -14.14 12.53 5.07
CA LEU A 450 -13.56 11.47 4.25
C LEU A 450 -12.48 10.70 5.02
N VAL A 451 -11.53 11.38 5.65
CA VAL A 451 -10.47 10.75 6.46
C VAL A 451 -11.10 9.87 7.55
N PHE A 452 -12.11 10.38 8.25
CA PHE A 452 -12.82 9.62 9.28
C PHE A 452 -13.52 8.38 8.73
N VAL A 453 -14.28 8.50 7.63
CA VAL A 453 -14.93 7.36 6.97
C VAL A 453 -13.90 6.33 6.50
N THR A 454 -12.81 6.75 5.86
CA THR A 454 -11.77 5.82 5.39
C THR A 454 -11.09 5.08 6.54
N GLU A 455 -10.77 5.76 7.63
CA GLU A 455 -10.17 5.12 8.81
C GLU A 455 -11.12 4.13 9.49
N LEU A 456 -12.44 4.39 9.49
CA LEU A 456 -13.45 3.41 9.90
C LEU A 456 -13.48 2.20 8.95
N THR A 457 -13.41 2.42 7.63
CA THR A 457 -13.42 1.34 6.62
C THR A 457 -12.13 0.51 6.63
N ALA A 458 -10.97 1.13 6.93
CA ALA A 458 -9.67 0.46 6.94
C ALA A 458 -9.48 -0.50 8.13
N ARG A 459 -10.26 -0.33 9.20
CA ARG A 459 -10.21 -1.17 10.42
C ARG A 459 -11.09 -2.41 10.24
N THR A 460 -10.48 -3.60 10.25
CA THR A 460 -11.17 -4.89 10.12
C THR A 460 -12.28 -5.05 11.17
N THR A 461 -12.04 -4.58 12.39
CA THR A 461 -13.00 -4.74 13.51
C THR A 461 -14.19 -3.79 13.40
N THR A 462 -13.94 -2.52 13.04
CA THR A 462 -14.99 -1.53 12.74
C THR A 462 -15.86 -1.98 11.58
N MET A 463 -15.27 -2.44 10.48
CA MET A 463 -16.04 -2.98 9.35
C MET A 463 -16.84 -4.23 9.70
N ARG A 464 -16.34 -5.12 10.58
CA ARG A 464 -17.13 -6.24 11.10
C ARG A 464 -18.33 -5.77 11.89
N PHE A 465 -18.18 -4.78 12.77
CA PHE A 465 -19.29 -4.18 13.52
C PHE A 465 -20.33 -3.58 12.56
N LEU A 466 -19.90 -2.73 11.62
CA LEU A 466 -20.77 -2.06 10.64
C LEU A 466 -21.53 -3.06 9.76
N ASN A 467 -20.86 -4.10 9.25
CA ASN A 467 -21.49 -5.16 8.45
C ASN A 467 -22.44 -6.06 9.26
N ARG A 468 -22.22 -6.19 10.57
CA ARG A 468 -22.97 -7.09 11.45
C ARG A 468 -24.22 -6.45 12.04
N PHE A 469 -24.13 -5.17 12.43
CA PHE A 469 -25.18 -4.45 13.17
C PHE A 469 -25.75 -3.25 12.40
N GLY A 470 -25.06 -2.77 11.36
CA GLY A 470 -25.46 -1.61 10.56
C GLY A 470 -25.12 -0.27 11.22
N SER A 471 -25.16 0.80 10.41
CA SER A 471 -25.14 2.20 10.84
C SER A 471 -25.68 3.06 9.70
N ASP A 472 -26.86 3.67 9.89
CA ASP A 472 -27.50 4.49 8.86
C ASP A 472 -26.68 5.75 8.57
N SER A 473 -26.01 6.34 9.57
CA SER A 473 -25.10 7.48 9.41
C SER A 473 -23.88 7.12 8.56
N TYR A 474 -23.21 5.99 8.83
CA TYR A 474 -22.09 5.53 8.01
C TYR A 474 -22.51 5.27 6.56
N PHE A 475 -23.64 4.58 6.35
CA PHE A 475 -24.10 4.29 4.98
C PHE A 475 -24.55 5.54 4.24
N ALA A 476 -25.14 6.53 4.90
CA ALA A 476 -25.49 7.81 4.28
C ALA A 476 -24.23 8.55 3.80
N HIS A 477 -23.26 8.80 4.67
CA HIS A 477 -22.05 9.54 4.31
C HIS A 477 -21.18 8.78 3.28
N ASN A 478 -21.07 7.45 3.40
CA ASN A 478 -20.37 6.63 2.41
C ASN A 478 -21.09 6.61 1.04
N GLN A 479 -22.44 6.55 1.02
CA GLN A 479 -23.19 6.66 -0.23
C GLN A 479 -23.10 8.05 -0.85
N ASP A 480 -23.14 9.13 -0.07
CA ASP A 480 -23.02 10.49 -0.63
C ASP A 480 -21.63 10.71 -1.25
N LEU A 481 -20.56 10.21 -0.63
CA LEU A 481 -19.21 10.18 -1.21
C LEU A 481 -19.17 9.36 -2.52
N LEU A 482 -19.72 8.15 -2.54
CA LEU A 482 -19.76 7.28 -3.74
C LEU A 482 -20.68 7.81 -4.85
N VAL A 483 -21.78 8.49 -4.50
CA VAL A 483 -22.75 9.04 -5.44
C VAL A 483 -22.26 10.36 -6.02
N GLU A 484 -21.50 11.17 -5.27
CA GLU A 484 -20.82 12.34 -5.83
C GLU A 484 -19.67 11.95 -6.75
N ASP A 485 -18.82 11.00 -6.39
CA ASP A 485 -17.79 10.45 -7.29
C ASP A 485 -18.41 9.90 -8.59
N ASN A 486 -19.49 9.12 -8.49
CA ASN A 486 -20.25 8.68 -9.67
C ASN A 486 -20.93 9.83 -10.43
N ARG A 487 -21.45 10.87 -9.75
CA ARG A 487 -22.04 12.05 -10.41
C ARG A 487 -20.99 12.90 -11.10
N GLN A 488 -19.77 12.96 -10.57
CA GLN A 488 -18.63 13.69 -11.13
C GLN A 488 -18.16 12.96 -12.39
N LYS A 489 -17.92 11.64 -12.30
CA LYS A 489 -17.65 10.75 -13.45
C LYS A 489 -18.77 10.74 -14.51
N ILE A 490 -20.04 10.91 -14.11
CA ILE A 490 -21.17 11.04 -15.04
C ILE A 490 -21.28 12.45 -15.63
N ALA A 491 -21.00 13.51 -14.86
CA ALA A 491 -20.98 14.89 -15.34
C ALA A 491 -19.84 15.11 -16.34
N GLU A 492 -18.66 14.55 -16.05
CA GLU A 492 -17.52 14.45 -16.98
C GLU A 492 -17.96 13.74 -18.26
N ARG A 493 -18.49 12.50 -18.18
CA ARG A 493 -18.97 11.77 -19.37
C ARG A 493 -20.13 12.46 -20.11
N ILE A 494 -20.91 13.33 -19.47
CA ILE A 494 -21.93 14.17 -20.12
C ILE A 494 -21.30 15.41 -20.77
N SER A 495 -20.22 15.96 -20.20
CA SER A 495 -19.45 17.07 -20.78
C SER A 495 -18.53 16.63 -21.93
N GLU A 496 -18.04 15.39 -21.89
CA GLU A 496 -17.25 14.74 -22.95
C GLU A 496 -18.10 14.25 -24.13
N LEU A 497 -19.43 14.21 -24.01
CA LEU A 497 -20.29 13.94 -25.16
C LEU A 497 -20.18 15.11 -26.15
N PRO A 498 -19.68 14.88 -27.39
CA PRO A 498 -19.61 15.96 -28.37
C PRO A 498 -21.02 16.43 -28.73
N MET A 499 -21.33 17.67 -28.34
CA MET A 499 -22.58 18.39 -28.66
C MET A 499 -22.91 18.41 -30.16
N GLU A 500 -21.92 18.14 -31.02
CA GLU A 500 -22.09 17.98 -32.46
C GLU A 500 -23.01 16.81 -32.86
N ARG A 501 -23.21 15.77 -32.03
CA ARG A 501 -23.96 14.57 -32.43
C ARG A 501 -25.49 14.61 -32.30
N ILE A 502 -26.05 15.71 -31.78
CA ILE A 502 -27.49 16.01 -31.89
C ILE A 502 -27.77 17.06 -32.99
N ALA A 503 -26.77 17.85 -33.39
CA ALA A 503 -26.87 18.77 -34.53
C ALA A 503 -26.59 18.07 -35.88
N ALA A 504 -25.60 17.16 -35.95
CA ALA A 504 -25.12 16.57 -37.21
C ALA A 504 -26.08 15.56 -37.88
N THR A 505 -27.18 15.17 -37.24
CA THR A 505 -28.26 14.38 -37.87
C THR A 505 -29.38 15.24 -38.47
N ALA A 506 -29.33 16.57 -38.33
CA ALA A 506 -30.37 17.48 -38.83
C ALA A 506 -30.01 18.21 -40.14
N GLU A 507 -28.72 18.41 -40.47
CA GLU A 507 -28.29 19.34 -41.54
C GLU A 507 -27.69 18.70 -42.81
N ALA A 508 -28.00 17.42 -43.11
CA ALA A 508 -27.49 16.75 -44.30
C ALA A 508 -28.52 15.92 -45.09
N LYS A 509 -29.74 16.46 -45.32
CA LYS A 509 -30.64 16.02 -46.42
C LYS A 509 -31.83 16.97 -46.71
N GLN A 510 -31.52 18.14 -47.26
CA GLN A 510 -32.41 18.98 -48.07
C GLN A 510 -31.52 19.64 -49.14
N ASP A 511 -31.88 19.81 -50.41
CA ASP A 511 -33.00 19.33 -51.26
C ASP A 511 -32.43 19.41 -52.74
N PRO A 512 -33.14 19.31 -53.89
CA PRO A 512 -34.58 19.49 -54.14
C PRO A 512 -35.28 18.29 -54.78
N LEU A 513 -36.51 17.97 -54.32
CA LEU A 513 -37.65 17.72 -55.23
C LEU A 513 -39.06 17.79 -54.58
N GLY A 514 -39.34 18.82 -53.77
CA GLY A 514 -40.60 19.56 -53.81
C GLY A 514 -41.91 18.97 -53.23
N LEU A 515 -42.69 19.90 -52.63
CA LEU A 515 -44.15 19.90 -52.38
C LEU A 515 -44.72 19.38 -51.04
N GLY A 516 -44.67 20.25 -50.01
CA GLY A 516 -45.73 20.45 -48.99
C GLY A 516 -46.05 19.30 -48.00
N SER A 517 -46.84 19.48 -46.94
CA SER A 517 -47.29 20.70 -46.24
C SER A 517 -48.00 20.31 -44.92
N GLN A 518 -47.86 21.13 -43.87
CA GLN A 518 -48.66 21.15 -42.62
C GLN A 518 -48.57 19.98 -41.60
N GLY A 519 -48.30 20.35 -40.34
CA GLY A 519 -49.26 20.14 -39.24
C GLY A 519 -48.96 19.11 -38.14
N GLY A 520 -49.06 19.55 -36.87
CA GLY A 520 -49.73 18.73 -35.82
C GLY A 520 -48.88 18.08 -34.71
N SER A 521 -48.65 18.83 -33.64
CA SER A 521 -48.86 18.43 -32.22
C SER A 521 -48.87 16.95 -31.77
N GLY A 522 -48.06 16.64 -30.74
CA GLY A 522 -48.62 16.38 -29.40
C GLY A 522 -48.52 14.95 -28.79
N MET A 523 -48.09 14.95 -27.51
CA MET A 523 -48.30 13.92 -26.46
C MET A 523 -47.57 12.56 -26.61
N THR A 524 -47.27 11.76 -25.57
CA THR A 524 -46.99 11.87 -24.11
C THR A 524 -47.30 10.48 -23.48
N VAL A 525 -46.28 9.88 -22.84
CA VAL A 525 -46.34 8.92 -21.70
C VAL A 525 -46.56 7.38 -21.87
N VAL A 526 -45.43 6.65 -21.66
CA VAL A 526 -45.17 5.47 -20.75
C VAL A 526 -46.02 4.16 -20.96
N PRO A 527 -45.80 3.01 -20.26
CA PRO A 527 -45.01 1.87 -20.78
C PRO A 527 -45.75 0.50 -20.74
N ILE A 528 -45.18 -0.54 -21.38
CA ILE A 528 -45.51 -1.95 -21.06
C ILE A 528 -44.24 -2.84 -21.04
N SER A 529 -44.10 -3.61 -19.96
CA SER A 529 -43.12 -4.70 -19.74
C SER A 529 -43.56 -5.99 -20.43
N LEU A 530 -42.64 -6.92 -20.75
CA LEU A 530 -42.78 -8.36 -20.45
C LEU A 530 -41.56 -9.20 -20.86
N SER A 531 -41.26 -10.21 -20.04
CA SER A 531 -40.13 -11.14 -20.16
C SER A 531 -40.54 -12.45 -20.91
N PRO A 532 -39.78 -13.58 -20.92
CA PRO A 532 -39.29 -14.14 -22.18
C PRO A 532 -39.84 -15.55 -22.55
N GLY A 533 -39.67 -15.97 -23.82
CA GLY A 533 -40.13 -17.29 -24.28
C GLY A 533 -39.47 -17.84 -25.57
N LYS A 534 -38.61 -18.84 -25.39
CA LYS A 534 -38.00 -19.79 -26.36
C LYS A 534 -38.76 -20.06 -27.68
N THR A 535 -38.05 -20.21 -28.83
CA THR A 535 -37.70 -21.53 -29.43
C THR A 535 -37.06 -21.50 -30.85
N ALA A 536 -35.93 -22.23 -30.99
CA ALA A 536 -35.51 -23.16 -32.06
C ALA A 536 -35.50 -22.84 -33.59
N ASN A 537 -34.35 -23.22 -34.20
CA ASN A 537 -34.15 -23.78 -35.56
C ASN A 537 -34.32 -22.85 -36.80
N HIS A 538 -33.41 -22.80 -37.79
CA HIS A 538 -32.80 -23.96 -38.47
C HIS A 538 -31.65 -23.60 -39.48
N ALA A 539 -30.84 -24.62 -39.82
CA ALA A 539 -30.25 -24.91 -41.16
C ALA A 539 -28.90 -24.30 -41.67
N ARG A 540 -27.93 -25.24 -41.86
CA ARG A 540 -26.97 -25.38 -42.99
C ARG A 540 -25.77 -24.40 -43.06
N HIS A 541 -24.57 -24.75 -43.58
CA HIS A 541 -24.12 -25.89 -44.40
C HIS A 541 -22.61 -26.19 -44.20
N ALA A 542 -22.17 -27.35 -44.73
CA ALA A 542 -20.80 -27.74 -45.14
C ALA A 542 -19.84 -28.39 -44.10
N ALA A 543 -19.36 -29.57 -44.49
CA ALA A 543 -18.30 -30.40 -43.86
C ALA A 543 -17.06 -30.40 -44.83
N PRO A 544 -16.02 -31.30 -44.80
CA PRO A 544 -16.03 -32.71 -44.34
C PRO A 544 -14.76 -33.29 -43.65
N SER A 545 -14.94 -34.53 -43.14
CA SER A 545 -13.96 -35.65 -43.00
C SER A 545 -12.73 -35.49 -42.08
N SER A 546 -12.24 -36.51 -41.36
CA SER A 546 -12.45 -37.99 -41.39
C SER A 546 -12.39 -38.57 -39.94
N GLU A 547 -13.24 -39.51 -39.51
CA GLU A 547 -13.14 -41.00 -39.67
C GLU A 547 -11.95 -41.59 -38.84
N GLU A 548 -12.05 -42.64 -38.00
CA GLU A 548 -12.86 -43.88 -38.00
C GLU A 548 -13.04 -44.55 -36.59
N ARG A 549 -14.12 -45.35 -36.40
CA ARG A 549 -14.24 -46.65 -35.64
C ARG A 549 -13.98 -46.73 -34.11
N GLU A 550 -14.49 -47.70 -33.33
CA GLU A 550 -15.42 -48.84 -33.53
C GLU A 550 -16.13 -49.20 -32.19
N GLU A 551 -17.31 -49.84 -32.31
CA GLU A 551 -18.04 -50.87 -31.50
C GLU A 551 -17.54 -51.35 -30.10
N GLU A 552 -18.35 -51.94 -29.18
CA GLU A 552 -19.58 -52.75 -29.34
C GLU A 552 -20.45 -52.89 -28.04
N ALA A 553 -21.73 -53.30 -28.22
CA ALA A 553 -22.59 -54.15 -27.34
C ALA A 553 -22.90 -53.79 -25.85
N SER A 554 -24.13 -53.33 -25.53
CA SER A 554 -25.30 -54.17 -25.08
C SER A 554 -25.46 -54.27 -23.54
N GLN A 555 -26.61 -54.49 -22.87
CA GLN A 555 -28.07 -54.60 -23.16
C GLN A 555 -28.81 -54.54 -21.77
N ASP A 556 -30.11 -54.31 -21.55
CA ASP A 556 -31.30 -53.88 -22.33
C ASP A 556 -32.39 -53.38 -21.31
N ARG A 557 -33.49 -52.78 -21.80
CA ARG A 557 -34.87 -52.72 -21.22
C ARG A 557 -35.16 -51.82 -19.99
N LYS A 558 -35.97 -50.75 -20.14
CA LYS A 558 -37.48 -50.66 -20.25
C LYS A 558 -38.17 -50.76 -18.86
N GLN A 559 -39.25 -50.02 -18.52
CA GLN A 559 -40.25 -49.31 -19.34
C GLN A 559 -41.03 -48.26 -18.50
N ASN A 560 -41.52 -47.18 -19.14
CA ASN A 560 -42.53 -46.23 -18.62
C ASN A 560 -43.94 -46.90 -18.56
N PRO A 561 -44.99 -46.41 -17.83
CA PRO A 561 -45.55 -45.06 -18.07
C PRO A 561 -46.38 -44.31 -16.95
N VAL A 562 -46.56 -43.01 -17.24
CA VAL A 562 -47.59 -41.96 -16.91
C VAL A 562 -49.07 -42.41 -17.19
N PRO A 563 -50.24 -41.75 -16.84
CA PRO A 563 -50.66 -40.50 -16.10
C PRO A 563 -51.78 -40.78 -15.01
N PRO A 564 -52.85 -39.97 -14.68
CA PRO A 564 -53.21 -38.52 -14.84
C PRO A 564 -53.83 -37.74 -13.62
N VAL A 565 -53.85 -36.40 -13.79
CA VAL A 565 -54.75 -35.27 -13.32
C VAL A 565 -56.29 -35.61 -13.35
N PRO A 566 -57.30 -34.93 -12.67
CA PRO A 566 -57.45 -33.50 -12.23
C PRO A 566 -58.24 -33.11 -10.92
N ALA A 567 -58.27 -31.79 -10.65
CA ALA A 567 -59.38 -30.92 -10.15
C ALA A 567 -59.76 -30.76 -8.65
N ALA A 568 -60.21 -29.53 -8.33
CA ALA A 568 -60.60 -28.97 -7.01
C ALA A 568 -62.14 -28.70 -6.93
N PRO A 569 -62.71 -27.86 -6.03
CA PRO A 569 -62.33 -27.37 -4.69
C PRO A 569 -63.45 -27.60 -3.62
N VAL A 570 -63.29 -27.11 -2.37
CA VAL A 570 -64.32 -26.51 -1.46
C VAL A 570 -63.72 -26.28 -0.04
N ALA A 571 -64.14 -25.23 0.67
CA ALA A 571 -63.61 -24.82 1.97
C ALA A 571 -64.62 -24.94 3.14
N VAL A 572 -64.13 -25.27 4.36
CA VAL A 572 -64.83 -25.08 5.66
C VAL A 572 -63.82 -24.71 6.78
N LYS A 573 -64.31 -24.02 7.81
CA LYS A 573 -63.61 -23.26 8.89
C LYS A 573 -62.64 -24.01 9.85
N ALA A 574 -61.62 -23.23 10.27
CA ALA A 574 -60.87 -23.10 11.55
C ALA A 574 -61.35 -23.82 12.84
N PRO A 575 -60.51 -23.99 13.91
CA PRO A 575 -59.30 -23.19 14.26
C PRO A 575 -58.07 -23.97 14.83
N GLU A 576 -57.07 -23.18 15.29
CA GLU A 576 -56.09 -23.42 16.39
C GLU A 576 -54.58 -23.47 16.05
N ALA A 577 -53.87 -22.51 16.68
CA ALA A 577 -52.49 -22.54 17.20
C ALA A 577 -51.42 -23.42 16.52
N ASP A 578 -50.85 -22.96 15.39
CA ASP A 578 -49.50 -23.31 14.93
C ASP A 578 -48.98 -22.30 13.87
N GLU A 579 -48.66 -21.07 14.28
CA GLU A 579 -48.12 -20.02 13.38
C GLU A 579 -46.80 -19.36 13.89
N VAL A 580 -46.12 -19.97 14.87
CA VAL A 580 -44.80 -19.49 15.34
C VAL A 580 -43.64 -20.38 14.86
N GLU A 581 -43.88 -21.66 14.56
CA GLU A 581 -42.82 -22.58 14.09
C GLU A 581 -42.54 -22.46 12.57
N THR A 582 -43.54 -22.13 11.74
CA THR A 582 -43.38 -22.13 10.27
C THR A 582 -42.57 -20.94 9.74
N VAL A 583 -42.52 -19.81 10.46
CA VAL A 583 -41.66 -18.67 10.09
C VAL A 583 -40.19 -19.00 10.35
N MET A 584 -39.89 -19.58 11.52
CA MET A 584 -38.52 -19.91 11.95
C MET A 584 -37.88 -21.02 11.10
N ALA A 585 -38.68 -21.95 10.56
CA ALA A 585 -38.19 -23.01 9.68
C ALA A 585 -37.80 -22.52 8.27
N SER A 586 -38.26 -21.34 7.83
CA SER A 586 -38.00 -20.81 6.48
C SER A 586 -36.71 -19.98 6.34
N VAL A 587 -36.02 -19.69 7.45
CA VAL A 587 -34.78 -18.90 7.49
C VAL A 587 -33.52 -19.79 7.61
N ALA A 588 -33.71 -21.11 7.79
CA ALA A 588 -32.62 -22.04 8.12
C ALA A 588 -31.88 -22.66 6.91
N ASP A 589 -32.49 -22.67 5.71
CA ASP A 589 -31.98 -23.38 4.52
C ASP A 589 -31.35 -22.47 3.45
N GLU A 590 -31.24 -21.15 3.68
CA GLU A 590 -30.72 -20.18 2.69
C GLU A 590 -29.40 -19.49 3.11
N VAL A 591 -28.69 -20.03 4.11
CA VAL A 591 -27.39 -19.51 4.58
C VAL A 591 -26.31 -20.60 4.62
N ILE A 592 -25.88 -21.05 3.43
CA ILE A 592 -24.49 -21.37 3.04
C ILE A 592 -24.48 -21.29 1.51
N SER A 593 -24.07 -20.14 0.98
CA SER A 593 -23.91 -19.87 -0.44
C SER A 593 -22.42 -19.68 -0.78
N PRO A 594 -21.92 -20.07 -1.97
CA PRO A 594 -20.56 -19.76 -2.43
C PRO A 594 -20.26 -18.27 -2.60
N GLU A 595 -21.21 -17.39 -2.29
CA GLU A 595 -21.09 -15.94 -2.41
C GLU A 595 -20.14 -15.30 -1.39
N SER A 596 -19.83 -15.93 -0.25
CA SER A 596 -18.91 -15.34 0.75
C SER A 596 -17.52 -15.05 0.17
N ALA A 597 -16.96 -15.97 -0.63
CA ALA A 597 -15.67 -15.79 -1.28
C ALA A 597 -15.72 -14.68 -2.37
N LYS A 598 -16.85 -14.53 -3.06
CA LYS A 598 -17.05 -13.43 -4.02
C LYS A 598 -17.28 -12.09 -3.33
N ILE A 599 -17.90 -12.09 -2.15
CA ILE A 599 -18.06 -10.89 -1.33
C ILE A 599 -16.70 -10.46 -0.78
N GLU A 600 -15.83 -11.39 -0.35
CA GLU A 600 -14.43 -11.06 0.00
C GLU A 600 -13.63 -10.53 -1.19
N GLU A 601 -13.82 -11.08 -2.40
CA GLU A 601 -13.20 -10.60 -3.64
C GLU A 601 -13.67 -9.17 -4.00
N ILE A 602 -14.99 -8.92 -3.95
CA ILE A 602 -15.60 -7.60 -4.16
C ILE A 602 -15.20 -6.60 -3.05
N ILE A 603 -15.03 -7.05 -1.81
CA ILE A 603 -14.53 -6.22 -0.70
C ILE A 603 -13.06 -5.84 -0.94
N ALA A 604 -12.22 -6.76 -1.40
CA ALA A 604 -10.83 -6.46 -1.74
C ALA A 604 -10.75 -5.44 -2.90
N GLU A 605 -11.61 -5.57 -3.91
CA GLU A 605 -11.71 -4.65 -5.04
C GLU A 605 -12.23 -3.26 -4.60
N ALA A 606 -13.29 -3.20 -3.80
CA ALA A 606 -13.86 -1.95 -3.28
C ALA A 606 -12.94 -1.23 -2.27
N VAL A 607 -12.25 -1.97 -1.39
CA VAL A 607 -11.24 -1.41 -0.48
C VAL A 607 -10.03 -0.90 -1.27
N TYR A 608 -9.66 -1.56 -2.37
CA TYR A 608 -8.61 -1.07 -3.26
C TYR A 608 -9.02 0.21 -3.99
N GLU A 609 -10.25 0.30 -4.53
CA GLU A 609 -10.76 1.51 -5.18
C GLU A 609 -10.90 2.69 -4.19
N VAL A 610 -11.46 2.46 -2.99
CA VAL A 610 -11.57 3.50 -1.95
C VAL A 610 -10.18 3.92 -1.44
N LYS A 611 -9.25 2.98 -1.25
CA LYS A 611 -7.87 3.32 -0.85
C LYS A 611 -7.13 4.09 -1.94
N ALA A 612 -7.29 3.72 -3.22
CA ALA A 612 -6.71 4.47 -4.33
C ALA A 612 -7.25 5.91 -4.40
N ALA A 613 -8.57 6.09 -4.27
CA ALA A 613 -9.19 7.41 -4.22
C ALA A 613 -8.72 8.25 -3.02
N VAL A 614 -8.47 7.61 -1.87
CA VAL A 614 -7.98 8.33 -0.67
C VAL A 614 -6.49 8.61 -0.72
N ASP A 615 -5.67 7.72 -1.27
CA ASP A 615 -4.24 7.98 -1.51
C ASP A 615 -4.07 9.14 -2.53
N GLU A 616 -4.97 9.25 -3.53
CA GLU A 616 -5.05 10.36 -4.49
C GLU A 616 -5.48 11.67 -3.82
N ILE A 617 -6.49 11.63 -2.94
CA ILE A 617 -6.96 12.79 -2.17
C ILE A 617 -5.95 13.25 -1.09
N VAL A 618 -5.28 12.34 -0.40
CA VAL A 618 -4.22 12.68 0.58
C VAL A 618 -3.01 13.30 -0.12
N ALA A 619 -2.69 12.86 -1.35
CA ALA A 619 -1.68 13.50 -2.18
C ALA A 619 -2.10 14.91 -2.65
N GLU A 620 -3.37 15.16 -2.93
CA GLU A 620 -3.89 16.47 -3.34
C GLU A 620 -3.83 17.56 -2.25
N PHE A 621 -3.90 17.19 -0.97
CA PHE A 621 -4.06 18.17 0.12
C PHE A 621 -2.85 18.31 1.07
N SER A 622 -1.65 18.00 0.60
CA SER A 622 -0.39 18.28 1.32
C SER A 622 0.03 19.75 1.16
N GLU A 623 -0.63 20.67 1.88
CA GLU A 623 -0.25 22.10 1.89
C GLU A 623 1.11 22.34 2.58
N PRO A 624 1.94 23.29 2.09
CA PRO A 624 3.16 23.71 2.77
C PRO A 624 2.85 24.53 4.03
N GLU A 625 3.64 24.34 5.10
CA GLU A 625 3.44 24.99 6.40
C GLU A 625 3.38 26.53 6.31
N ALA A 626 2.30 27.13 6.84
CA ALA A 626 2.14 28.58 6.89
C ALA A 626 2.91 29.20 8.08
N GLU A 627 3.95 29.98 7.80
CA GLU A 627 4.59 30.87 8.79
C GLU A 627 3.65 32.03 9.21
N GLU A 628 3.88 32.58 10.40
CA GLU A 628 3.05 33.62 11.01
C GLU A 628 2.97 34.92 10.17
N PRO A 629 1.84 35.66 10.21
CA PRO A 629 1.63 36.82 9.35
C PRO A 629 2.48 38.03 9.77
N ALA A 630 3.63 38.20 9.12
CA ALA A 630 4.38 39.45 9.15
C ALA A 630 3.50 40.61 8.62
N THR A 631 3.36 41.66 9.42
CA THR A 631 2.44 42.79 9.20
C THR A 631 2.48 43.34 7.77
N ALA A 632 1.32 43.36 7.10
CA ALA A 632 1.19 43.88 5.74
C ALA A 632 1.65 45.35 5.63
N LYS A 633 2.72 45.57 4.87
CA LYS A 633 3.00 46.86 4.23
C LYS A 633 2.51 46.79 2.78
N THR A 634 1.60 47.69 2.44
CA THR A 634 1.20 47.98 1.07
C THR A 634 2.41 48.29 0.21
N ALA A 635 2.71 47.45 -0.79
CA ALA A 635 3.68 47.77 -1.83
C ALA A 635 3.02 48.66 -2.88
N GLU A 636 3.47 49.91 -2.97
CA GLU A 636 3.06 50.84 -4.01
C GLU A 636 3.65 50.46 -5.38
N LEU A 637 2.95 50.89 -6.44
CA LEU A 637 3.44 50.82 -7.81
C LEU A 637 4.57 51.84 -8.06
N VAL A 638 5.61 51.39 -8.77
CA VAL A 638 6.67 52.16 -9.46
C VAL A 638 7.84 52.75 -8.63
N SER A 639 9.03 52.17 -8.80
CA SER A 639 10.29 52.91 -9.05
C SER A 639 11.34 52.01 -9.72
N ASP A 640 12.19 52.62 -10.57
CA ASP A 640 13.22 52.04 -11.47
C ASP A 640 13.91 50.70 -11.06
N PRO A 641 14.32 49.86 -12.04
CA PRO A 641 14.95 48.58 -11.76
C PRO A 641 16.33 48.75 -11.09
N GLU A 642 16.52 48.07 -9.95
CA GLU A 642 17.85 47.88 -9.37
C GLU A 642 18.76 47.16 -10.37
N PRO A 643 20.08 47.47 -10.39
CA PRO A 643 21.00 46.78 -11.27
C PRO A 643 21.03 45.27 -10.97
N GLU A 644 20.88 44.45 -12.01
CA GLU A 644 20.98 42.99 -11.91
C GLU A 644 22.31 42.60 -11.26
N ALA A 645 22.26 41.71 -10.26
CA ALA A 645 23.45 41.28 -9.54
C ALA A 645 24.33 40.45 -10.48
N ALA A 646 25.62 40.76 -10.55
CA ALA A 646 26.52 40.05 -11.47
C ALA A 646 26.68 38.58 -11.06
N VAL A 647 26.63 37.68 -12.05
CA VAL A 647 26.84 36.23 -11.87
C VAL A 647 28.15 35.96 -11.11
N GLY A 648 28.12 35.01 -10.17
CA GLY A 648 29.26 34.68 -9.31
C GLY A 648 29.53 35.67 -8.16
N THR A 649 28.66 36.65 -7.93
CA THR A 649 28.68 37.47 -6.70
C THR A 649 27.77 36.86 -5.62
N GLN A 650 28.08 37.13 -4.34
CA GLN A 650 27.23 36.70 -3.23
C GLN A 650 25.78 37.18 -3.40
N ALA A 651 25.58 38.44 -3.83
CA ALA A 651 24.25 38.98 -4.07
C ALA A 651 23.46 38.29 -5.20
N TYR A 652 24.14 37.63 -6.15
CA TYR A 652 23.49 36.78 -7.15
C TYR A 652 23.16 35.39 -6.56
N HIS A 653 24.09 34.80 -5.80
CA HIS A 653 23.85 33.55 -5.07
C HIS A 653 22.66 33.67 -4.09
N ASP A 654 22.58 34.75 -3.33
CA ASP A 654 21.48 35.01 -2.39
C ASP A 654 20.13 35.13 -3.12
N LYS A 655 20.11 35.69 -4.34
CA LYS A 655 18.91 35.71 -5.21
C LYS A 655 18.52 34.32 -5.70
N LEU A 656 19.49 33.46 -6.07
CA LEU A 656 19.22 32.07 -6.44
C LEU A 656 18.65 31.29 -5.26
N VAL A 657 19.25 31.37 -4.07
CA VAL A 657 18.71 30.78 -2.83
C VAL A 657 17.27 31.26 -2.60
N SER A 658 17.04 32.58 -2.60
CA SER A 658 15.71 33.14 -2.38
C SER A 658 14.68 32.78 -3.46
N TYR A 659 15.10 32.54 -4.70
CA TYR A 659 14.20 32.08 -5.76
C TYR A 659 13.84 30.62 -5.53
N TYR A 660 14.84 29.74 -5.46
CA TYR A 660 14.67 28.29 -5.42
C TYR A 660 14.06 27.77 -4.11
N THR A 661 14.31 28.42 -2.97
CA THR A 661 13.67 28.07 -1.68
C THR A 661 12.17 28.37 -1.67
N ASN A 662 11.75 29.48 -2.30
CA ASN A 662 10.34 29.88 -2.36
C ASN A 662 9.62 29.33 -3.60
N LYS A 663 10.19 28.33 -4.27
CA LYS A 663 9.69 27.84 -5.56
C LYS A 663 8.92 26.54 -5.42
N THR A 664 7.61 26.62 -5.59
CA THR A 664 6.81 25.43 -5.90
C THR A 664 7.20 24.92 -7.28
N PHE A 665 7.66 23.68 -7.36
CA PHE A 665 7.92 22.97 -8.60
C PHE A 665 6.75 22.02 -8.88
N GLU A 666 5.66 22.56 -9.43
CA GLU A 666 4.56 21.76 -9.93
C GLU A 666 5.06 20.93 -11.12
N TYR A 667 5.10 19.59 -10.95
CA TYR A 667 5.61 18.68 -11.98
C TYR A 667 4.57 18.43 -13.07
N GLY A 668 4.15 19.51 -13.76
CA GLY A 668 3.20 19.46 -14.88
C GLY A 668 3.65 18.51 -15.98
N PHE A 669 2.67 17.78 -16.52
CA PHE A 669 2.77 16.61 -17.38
C PHE A 669 3.55 15.43 -16.76
N ASN A 670 3.27 14.21 -17.25
CA ASN A 670 3.92 12.99 -16.79
C ASN A 670 5.42 12.99 -17.13
N SER A 671 6.23 13.63 -16.28
CA SER A 671 7.66 13.86 -16.44
C SER A 671 8.50 12.60 -16.13
N MET A 672 7.96 11.44 -16.46
CA MET A 672 8.65 10.16 -16.53
C MET A 672 9.92 10.35 -17.35
N CYS A 673 11.04 10.51 -16.65
CA CYS A 673 12.36 10.75 -17.19
C CYS A 673 12.72 9.62 -18.17
N LYS A 674 12.49 9.86 -19.47
CA LYS A 674 12.52 8.79 -20.47
C LYS A 674 13.95 8.29 -20.61
N MET A 675 14.91 9.19 -20.45
CA MET A 675 16.34 8.93 -20.56
C MET A 675 16.62 8.21 -21.89
N THR A 676 16.13 8.82 -22.97
CA THR A 676 16.37 8.43 -24.37
C THR A 676 17.82 8.77 -24.75
N LEU A 677 18.75 8.09 -24.08
CA LEU A 677 20.18 8.35 -24.15
C LEU A 677 20.83 7.62 -25.34
N PRO A 678 21.92 8.15 -25.91
CA PRO A 678 22.69 7.47 -26.95
C PRO A 678 23.36 6.19 -26.44
N GLU A 679 23.64 5.25 -27.32
CA GLU A 679 24.31 3.98 -26.96
C GLU A 679 25.79 4.13 -26.54
N PHE A 680 26.42 5.28 -26.83
CA PHE A 680 27.87 5.48 -26.69
C PHE A 680 28.32 6.13 -25.36
N LEU A 681 27.65 5.82 -24.24
CA LEU A 681 27.95 6.43 -22.92
C LEU A 681 29.18 5.86 -22.21
N THR A 682 29.71 4.71 -22.62
CA THR A 682 30.86 4.09 -21.94
C THR A 682 32.09 5.02 -21.94
N GLY A 683 32.68 5.22 -20.77
CA GLY A 683 33.84 6.09 -20.58
C GLY A 683 33.55 7.59 -20.71
N LYS A 684 32.31 8.03 -20.49
CA LYS A 684 31.92 9.46 -20.56
C LYS A 684 31.82 10.12 -19.19
N MET A 685 32.20 11.39 -19.13
CA MET A 685 31.88 12.31 -18.04
C MET A 685 30.47 12.90 -18.28
N ILE A 686 29.50 12.59 -17.43
CA ILE A 686 28.12 13.06 -17.58
C ILE A 686 27.74 13.97 -16.41
N LEU A 687 27.00 15.04 -16.68
CA LEU A 687 26.37 15.91 -15.69
C LEU A 687 24.85 15.77 -15.81
N ASP A 688 24.17 15.47 -14.70
CA ASP A 688 22.71 15.43 -14.57
C ASP A 688 22.26 16.64 -13.74
N ILE A 689 21.52 17.57 -14.35
CA ILE A 689 21.10 18.83 -13.74
C ILE A 689 19.63 18.74 -13.31
N GLY A 690 19.37 18.96 -12.02
CA GLY A 690 18.08 18.66 -11.40
C GLY A 690 17.95 17.17 -11.10
N CYS A 691 19.01 16.55 -10.58
CA CYS A 691 19.08 15.09 -10.39
C CYS A 691 18.11 14.56 -9.33
N ARG A 692 17.54 15.45 -8.49
CA ARG A 692 16.75 15.14 -7.29
C ARG A 692 17.49 14.08 -6.45
N ARG A 693 16.75 13.11 -5.91
CA ARG A 693 17.25 11.90 -5.21
C ARG A 693 18.06 10.90 -6.07
N GLY A 694 18.80 11.35 -7.08
CA GLY A 694 19.85 10.58 -7.76
C GLY A 694 19.44 9.49 -8.75
N ARG A 695 18.15 9.13 -8.91
CA ARG A 695 17.72 8.03 -9.80
C ARG A 695 18.20 8.13 -11.25
N GLY A 696 18.34 9.34 -11.80
CA GLY A 696 18.92 9.57 -13.13
C GLY A 696 20.40 9.19 -13.18
N VAL A 697 21.18 9.75 -12.24
CA VAL A 697 22.59 9.45 -12.01
C VAL A 697 22.86 7.96 -11.81
N PHE A 698 22.07 7.26 -11.00
CA PHE A 698 22.22 5.81 -10.77
C PHE A 698 22.10 5.01 -12.08
N LYS A 699 21.08 5.28 -12.90
CA LYS A 699 20.89 4.61 -14.21
C LYS A 699 21.89 5.08 -15.30
N LEU A 700 22.59 6.19 -15.08
CA LEU A 700 23.70 6.65 -15.91
C LEU A 700 25.03 5.98 -15.53
N SER A 701 25.27 5.72 -14.23
CA SER A 701 26.47 5.06 -13.69
C SER A 701 26.80 3.76 -14.43
N ASP A 702 25.83 2.84 -14.52
CA ASP A 702 25.97 1.56 -15.23
C ASP A 702 26.39 1.74 -16.69
N ARG A 703 25.83 2.75 -17.35
CA ARG A 703 26.01 2.98 -18.79
C ARG A 703 27.37 3.63 -19.11
N VAL A 704 27.90 4.44 -18.19
CA VAL A 704 29.25 5.00 -18.35
C VAL A 704 30.34 4.01 -17.92
N GLY A 705 30.02 3.13 -16.96
CA GLY A 705 30.88 2.04 -16.51
C GLY A 705 32.19 2.49 -15.86
N ILE A 706 33.12 1.54 -15.68
CA ILE A 706 34.35 1.67 -14.86
C ILE A 706 35.36 2.77 -15.30
N THR A 707 35.13 3.44 -16.42
CA THR A 707 36.01 4.52 -16.95
C THR A 707 35.29 5.84 -17.19
N GLY A 708 33.97 5.87 -16.97
CA GLY A 708 33.20 7.11 -16.99
C GLY A 708 32.89 7.61 -15.59
N HIS A 709 32.15 8.70 -15.50
CA HIS A 709 31.77 9.32 -14.25
C HIS A 709 30.47 10.11 -14.43
N VAL A 710 29.63 10.17 -13.40
CA VAL A 710 28.37 10.90 -13.44
C VAL A 710 28.31 11.86 -12.25
N VAL A 711 28.03 13.12 -12.52
CA VAL A 711 27.85 14.16 -11.52
C VAL A 711 26.38 14.55 -11.48
N GLY A 712 25.73 14.41 -10.34
CA GLY A 712 24.37 14.90 -10.10
C GLY A 712 24.40 16.24 -9.37
N ILE A 713 23.56 17.18 -9.78
CA ILE A 713 23.40 18.46 -9.07
C ILE A 713 21.92 18.80 -8.87
N ASP A 714 21.60 19.36 -7.72
CA ASP A 714 20.27 19.82 -7.34
C ASP A 714 20.38 20.96 -6.31
N TRP A 715 19.39 21.85 -6.30
CA TRP A 715 19.34 22.98 -5.36
C TRP A 715 18.68 22.63 -4.03
N SER A 716 17.89 21.55 -3.95
CA SER A 716 17.39 21.02 -2.67
C SER A 716 18.51 20.25 -1.97
N ARG A 717 18.72 20.59 -0.69
CA ARG A 717 19.63 19.85 0.18
C ARG A 717 19.05 18.50 0.59
N GLU A 718 17.73 18.38 0.73
CA GLU A 718 17.10 17.08 1.00
C GLU A 718 17.37 16.11 -0.14
N HIS A 719 17.11 16.52 -1.38
CA HIS A 719 17.38 15.71 -2.59
C HIS A 719 18.83 15.24 -2.68
N ILE A 720 19.81 16.12 -2.44
CA ILE A 720 21.23 15.75 -2.48
C ILE A 720 21.59 14.81 -1.31
N ASN A 721 21.07 15.04 -0.11
CA ASN A 721 21.29 14.15 1.03
C ASN A 721 20.68 12.75 0.78
N GLU A 722 19.48 12.66 0.20
CA GLU A 722 18.88 11.40 -0.27
C GLU A 722 19.76 10.73 -1.33
N ALA A 723 20.15 11.46 -2.38
CA ALA A 723 20.98 10.93 -3.45
C ALA A 723 22.34 10.41 -2.95
N MET A 724 22.96 11.09 -1.98
CA MET A 724 24.21 10.67 -1.34
C MET A 724 24.04 9.45 -0.43
N ARG A 725 22.91 9.30 0.27
CA ARG A 725 22.57 8.10 1.05
C ARG A 725 22.40 6.87 0.15
N ASP A 726 21.65 7.04 -0.94
CA ASP A 726 21.37 5.96 -1.89
C ASP A 726 22.56 5.64 -2.83
N MET A 727 23.55 6.55 -2.93
CA MET A 727 24.73 6.39 -3.80
C MET A 727 25.51 5.11 -3.52
N ASP A 728 25.73 4.76 -2.26
CA ASP A 728 26.51 3.57 -1.89
C ASP A 728 25.77 2.27 -2.26
N ARG A 729 24.44 2.23 -2.12
CA ARG A 729 23.58 1.12 -2.57
C ARG A 729 23.61 1.01 -4.09
N ALA A 730 23.36 2.11 -4.80
CA ALA A 730 23.39 2.16 -6.26
C ALA A 730 24.76 1.78 -6.85
N TRP A 731 25.85 2.15 -6.18
CA TRP A 731 27.20 1.71 -6.56
C TRP A 731 27.36 0.20 -6.35
N GLN A 732 26.95 -0.36 -5.22
CA GLN A 732 27.03 -1.81 -4.99
C GLN A 732 26.20 -2.61 -6.01
N ASP A 733 24.98 -2.17 -6.31
CA ASP A 733 24.10 -2.78 -7.32
C ASP A 733 24.72 -2.76 -8.73
N SER A 734 25.49 -1.72 -9.08
CA SER A 734 26.17 -1.59 -10.39
C SER A 734 27.32 -2.59 -10.61
N GLY A 735 27.85 -3.19 -9.55
CA GLY A 735 29.01 -4.10 -9.60
C GLY A 735 30.33 -3.42 -10.02
N LEU A 736 30.41 -2.08 -10.02
CA LEU A 736 31.62 -1.33 -10.32
C LEU A 736 32.65 -1.44 -9.17
N PRO A 737 33.97 -1.41 -9.44
CA PRO A 737 34.99 -1.60 -8.42
C PRO A 737 35.15 -0.40 -7.46
N GLU A 738 34.77 0.79 -7.90
CA GLU A 738 34.73 2.05 -7.14
C GLU A 738 33.51 2.86 -7.64
N SER A 739 32.92 3.69 -6.78
CA SER A 739 31.82 4.58 -7.20
C SER A 739 32.33 5.58 -8.24
N ASN A 740 31.59 5.70 -9.32
CA ASN A 740 31.82 6.68 -10.39
C ASN A 740 30.80 7.84 -10.33
N MET A 741 30.15 8.02 -9.18
CA MET A 741 29.07 8.99 -8.96
C MET A 741 29.52 10.06 -7.96
N GLU A 742 29.07 11.30 -8.18
CA GLU A 742 29.31 12.43 -7.27
C GLU A 742 28.05 13.32 -7.25
N PHE A 743 27.70 13.86 -6.08
CA PHE A 743 26.52 14.71 -5.91
C PHE A 743 26.90 16.05 -5.28
N HIS A 744 26.42 17.16 -5.85
CA HIS A 744 26.65 18.51 -5.33
C HIS A 744 25.35 19.27 -5.11
N TRP A 745 25.24 19.91 -3.95
CA TRP A 745 24.27 20.97 -3.73
C TRP A 745 24.71 22.24 -4.48
N GLY A 746 23.89 22.71 -5.41
CA GLY A 746 24.21 23.89 -6.23
C GLY A 746 23.12 24.29 -7.22
N PHE A 747 23.30 25.44 -7.85
CA PHE A 747 22.34 26.03 -8.78
C PHE A 747 22.79 25.86 -10.24
N PRO A 748 21.86 25.62 -11.19
CA PRO A 748 22.20 25.41 -12.58
C PRO A 748 22.77 26.67 -13.26
N GLU A 749 22.52 27.87 -12.71
CA GLU A 749 23.09 29.14 -13.16
C GLU A 749 24.56 29.37 -12.76
N ASP A 750 25.09 28.62 -11.80
CA ASP A 750 26.46 28.79 -11.25
C ASP A 750 27.13 27.44 -10.96
N LEU A 751 27.44 26.70 -12.04
CA LEU A 751 28.19 25.43 -11.96
C LEU A 751 29.66 25.64 -11.59
N ALA A 752 30.16 26.87 -11.67
CA ALA A 752 31.51 27.22 -11.27
C ALA A 752 31.69 27.17 -9.75
N SER A 753 30.67 27.58 -8.98
CA SER A 753 30.68 27.56 -7.51
C SER A 753 30.92 26.17 -6.91
N ILE A 754 30.35 25.13 -7.52
CA ILE A 754 30.54 23.70 -7.16
C ILE A 754 31.78 23.07 -7.82
N GLY A 755 32.65 23.87 -8.44
CA GLY A 755 33.95 23.42 -8.96
C GLY A 755 33.95 22.80 -10.36
N LEU A 756 32.82 22.81 -11.10
CA LEU A 756 32.79 22.27 -12.46
C LEU A 756 33.53 23.19 -13.42
N ARG A 757 34.60 22.65 -14.02
CA ARG A 757 35.54 23.38 -14.89
C ARG A 757 34.96 23.55 -16.29
N GLU A 758 35.53 24.47 -17.05
CA GLU A 758 35.23 24.53 -18.48
C GLU A 758 35.68 23.25 -19.20
N ASN A 759 34.89 22.81 -20.19
CA ASN A 759 35.21 21.67 -21.05
C ASN A 759 35.46 20.32 -20.32
N SER A 760 34.90 20.12 -19.12
CA SER A 760 35.06 18.88 -18.34
C SER A 760 34.04 17.79 -18.63
N MET A 761 32.87 18.13 -19.19
CA MET A 761 31.76 17.19 -19.39
C MET A 761 31.62 16.75 -20.85
N ASP A 762 31.31 15.48 -21.04
CA ASP A 762 31.08 14.87 -22.35
C ASP A 762 29.62 15.01 -22.79
N LEU A 763 28.72 14.90 -21.81
CA LEU A 763 27.29 14.99 -21.98
C LEU A 763 26.69 15.75 -20.78
N VAL A 764 25.72 16.61 -21.03
CA VAL A 764 24.86 17.20 -20.00
C VAL A 764 23.43 16.73 -20.25
N PHE A 765 22.79 16.22 -19.21
CA PHE A 765 21.39 15.83 -19.20
C PHE A 765 20.59 16.77 -18.30
N THR A 766 19.36 17.06 -18.69
CA THR A 766 18.41 17.90 -17.94
C THR A 766 16.99 17.48 -18.30
N ASN A 767 16.14 17.28 -17.30
CA ASN A 767 14.72 16.98 -17.49
C ASN A 767 13.84 18.05 -16.83
N SER A 768 13.08 18.78 -17.64
CA SER A 768 11.99 19.69 -17.25
C SER A 768 12.35 20.83 -16.27
N ILE A 769 13.63 21.16 -16.14
CA ILE A 769 14.10 22.28 -15.29
C ILE A 769 14.20 23.63 -16.01
N LEU A 770 14.48 23.66 -17.33
CA LEU A 770 14.86 24.90 -18.02
C LEU A 770 13.74 25.94 -18.06
N ASN A 771 12.49 25.51 -18.15
CA ASN A 771 11.31 26.39 -18.18
C ASN A 771 11.05 27.07 -16.83
N LEU A 772 11.54 26.50 -15.72
CA LEU A 772 11.34 26.98 -14.35
C LEU A 772 12.60 27.59 -13.71
N ALA A 773 13.75 27.54 -14.38
CA ALA A 773 15.01 28.16 -13.93
C ALA A 773 14.85 29.67 -13.65
N TYR A 774 15.72 30.22 -12.79
CA TYR A 774 15.72 31.66 -12.49
C TYR A 774 16.19 32.46 -13.71
N ASP A 775 17.32 32.03 -14.30
CA ASP A 775 17.84 32.57 -15.55
C ASP A 775 18.19 31.41 -16.49
N THR A 776 17.19 30.94 -17.25
CA THR A 776 17.35 29.91 -18.29
C THR A 776 18.51 30.20 -19.25
N LYS A 777 18.78 31.48 -19.54
CA LYS A 777 19.85 31.88 -20.46
C LYS A 777 21.22 31.70 -19.82
N GLN A 778 21.35 31.99 -18.54
CA GLN A 778 22.55 31.72 -17.77
C GLN A 778 22.78 30.22 -17.56
N VAL A 779 21.74 29.43 -17.30
CA VAL A 779 21.83 27.95 -17.26
C VAL A 779 22.41 27.42 -18.59
N ILE A 780 21.86 27.83 -19.73
CA ILE A 780 22.33 27.38 -21.05
C ILE A 780 23.81 27.77 -21.29
N ARG A 781 24.25 28.93 -20.80
CA ARG A 781 25.67 29.34 -20.87
C ARG A 781 26.58 28.47 -20.00
N GLU A 782 26.16 28.13 -18.79
CA GLU A 782 26.95 27.24 -17.92
C GLU A 782 27.04 25.82 -18.48
N ILE A 783 25.94 25.27 -19.00
CA ILE A 783 25.93 24.00 -19.73
C ILE A 783 26.92 24.05 -20.90
N PHE A 784 26.90 25.13 -21.70
CA PHE A 784 27.87 25.31 -22.78
C PHE A 784 29.31 25.41 -22.27
N ARG A 785 29.55 26.08 -21.14
CA ARG A 785 30.88 26.23 -20.52
C ARG A 785 31.44 24.86 -20.10
N VAL A 786 30.67 24.06 -19.36
CA VAL A 786 31.15 22.78 -18.81
C VAL A 786 31.29 21.70 -19.89
N LEU A 787 30.49 21.72 -20.96
CA LEU A 787 30.63 20.78 -22.07
C LEU A 787 31.99 20.93 -22.78
N ARG A 788 32.64 19.82 -23.11
CA ARG A 788 33.82 19.82 -23.99
C ARG A 788 33.44 20.10 -25.44
N PHE A 789 34.40 20.52 -26.26
CA PHE A 789 34.20 20.63 -27.71
C PHE A 789 33.77 19.29 -28.32
N GLY A 790 32.62 19.26 -29.01
CA GLY A 790 32.00 18.03 -29.50
C GLY A 790 31.21 17.23 -28.45
N GLY A 791 31.06 17.75 -27.23
CA GLY A 791 30.12 17.23 -26.22
C GLY A 791 28.66 17.59 -26.55
N MET A 792 27.71 16.98 -25.84
CA MET A 792 26.28 17.03 -26.17
C MET A 792 25.41 17.44 -24.99
N LEU A 793 24.46 18.34 -25.21
CA LEU A 793 23.31 18.56 -24.34
C LEU A 793 22.16 17.67 -24.82
N ILE A 794 21.56 16.92 -23.89
CA ILE A 794 20.28 16.23 -24.07
C ILE A 794 19.30 16.83 -23.07
N CYS A 795 18.25 17.46 -23.57
CA CYS A 795 17.27 18.16 -22.76
C CYS A 795 15.87 17.63 -23.04
N GLU A 796 15.27 16.97 -22.05
CA GLU A 796 13.84 16.67 -22.01
C GLU A 796 13.13 17.94 -21.51
N THR A 797 12.28 18.56 -22.32
CA THR A 797 11.63 19.86 -22.01
C THR A 797 10.34 20.06 -22.80
N VAL A 798 9.57 21.11 -22.48
CA VAL A 798 8.42 21.56 -23.26
C VAL A 798 8.77 22.81 -24.07
N VAL A 799 8.34 22.87 -25.33
CA VAL A 799 8.42 24.06 -26.20
C VAL A 799 7.03 24.40 -26.75
N ALA A 800 6.77 25.69 -26.98
CA ALA A 800 5.56 26.16 -27.63
C ALA A 800 5.75 26.36 -29.15
N THR A 801 4.70 26.12 -29.95
CA THR A 801 4.73 26.24 -31.41
C THR A 801 4.67 27.67 -31.95
N GLY A 802 4.38 28.65 -31.10
CA GLY A 802 4.20 30.06 -31.49
C GLY A 802 4.81 31.02 -30.46
N PRO A 803 4.81 32.33 -30.74
CA PRO A 803 5.32 33.36 -29.84
C PRO A 803 4.55 33.36 -28.52
N ARG A 804 5.21 33.78 -27.43
CA ARG A 804 4.65 33.76 -26.08
C ARG A 804 4.55 35.17 -25.49
N ASP A 805 3.48 35.43 -24.75
CA ASP A 805 3.37 36.59 -23.88
C ASP A 805 4.30 36.40 -22.66
N LYS A 806 5.14 37.41 -22.42
CA LYS A 806 6.12 37.40 -21.34
C LYS A 806 5.48 37.45 -19.96
N ASP A 807 4.33 38.11 -19.82
CA ASP A 807 3.62 38.20 -18.56
C ASP A 807 2.91 36.89 -18.24
N VAL A 808 2.37 36.19 -19.24
CA VAL A 808 1.83 34.82 -19.07
C VAL A 808 2.95 33.85 -18.71
N VAL A 809 4.07 33.85 -19.45
CA VAL A 809 5.23 32.99 -19.14
C VAL A 809 5.81 33.29 -17.75
N ALA A 810 5.88 34.56 -17.34
CA ALA A 810 6.37 34.94 -16.01
C ALA A 810 5.43 34.47 -14.88
N LYS A 811 4.11 34.61 -15.04
CA LYS A 811 3.11 34.11 -14.07
C LYS A 811 3.10 32.58 -14.01
N ALA A 812 3.07 31.90 -15.15
CA ALA A 812 3.13 30.45 -15.25
C ALA A 812 4.43 29.90 -14.65
N ARG A 813 5.56 30.60 -14.88
CA ARG A 813 6.81 30.27 -14.20
C ARG A 813 6.66 30.47 -12.71
N ALA A 814 6.11 31.59 -12.24
CA ALA A 814 6.00 31.93 -10.82
C ALA A 814 5.25 30.87 -10.01
N MET A 815 4.10 30.40 -10.50
CA MET A 815 3.29 29.33 -9.88
C MET A 815 3.91 27.93 -9.97
N GLY A 816 4.83 27.70 -10.91
CA GLY A 816 5.50 26.40 -11.07
C GLY A 816 5.06 25.59 -12.29
N ASN A 817 4.09 26.06 -13.07
CA ASN A 817 3.60 25.37 -14.26
C ASN A 817 4.68 25.31 -15.36
N SER A 818 5.35 24.16 -15.47
CA SER A 818 6.48 23.90 -16.39
C SER A 818 6.09 23.86 -17.88
N VAL A 819 4.82 23.53 -18.17
CA VAL A 819 4.27 23.42 -19.52
C VAL A 819 3.99 24.82 -20.07
N GLN A 820 3.21 25.62 -19.35
CA GLN A 820 2.78 26.94 -19.80
C GLN A 820 3.91 27.99 -19.72
N SER A 821 4.89 27.80 -18.83
CA SER A 821 6.12 28.61 -18.78
C SER A 821 7.13 28.28 -19.90
N ALA A 822 6.81 27.34 -20.80
CA ALA A 822 7.62 27.04 -21.97
C ALA A 822 7.82 28.25 -22.88
N LEU A 823 9.06 28.42 -23.32
CA LEU A 823 9.43 29.35 -24.38
C LEU A 823 8.93 28.85 -25.74
N SER A 824 8.80 29.75 -26.71
CA SER A 824 8.64 29.33 -28.10
C SER A 824 9.86 28.54 -28.57
N GLN A 825 9.65 27.60 -29.50
CA GLN A 825 10.77 26.83 -30.08
C GLN A 825 11.85 27.76 -30.68
N GLU A 826 11.44 28.86 -31.31
CA GLU A 826 12.36 29.85 -31.92
C GLU A 826 13.21 30.59 -30.86
N GLU A 827 12.62 30.96 -29.72
CA GLU A 827 13.37 31.57 -28.60
C GLU A 827 14.35 30.60 -27.97
N PHE A 828 13.96 29.34 -27.79
CA PHE A 828 14.85 28.30 -27.26
C PHE A 828 16.02 28.00 -28.20
N GLU A 829 15.77 27.85 -29.51
CA GLU A 829 16.81 27.73 -30.54
C GLU A 829 17.74 28.95 -30.54
N ALA A 830 17.19 30.17 -30.41
CA ALA A 830 17.98 31.40 -30.35
C ALA A 830 18.88 31.47 -29.10
N MET A 831 18.40 31.05 -27.92
CA MET A 831 19.22 30.99 -26.70
C MET A 831 20.37 29.99 -26.83
N LEU A 832 20.13 28.81 -27.40
CA LEU A 832 21.17 27.82 -27.68
C LEU A 832 22.20 28.38 -28.69
N ALA A 833 21.75 29.04 -29.75
CA ALA A 833 22.63 29.67 -30.75
C ALA A 833 23.47 30.80 -30.15
N GLU A 834 22.90 31.65 -29.28
CA GLU A 834 23.64 32.73 -28.60
C GLU A 834 24.71 32.19 -27.64
N ALA A 835 24.43 31.09 -26.95
CA ALA A 835 25.43 30.39 -26.12
C ALA A 835 26.53 29.71 -26.95
N GLY A 836 26.34 29.54 -28.26
CA GLY A 836 27.35 29.01 -29.19
C GLY A 836 27.16 27.53 -29.58
N PHE A 837 26.01 26.92 -29.29
CA PHE A 837 25.71 25.55 -29.73
C PHE A 837 25.59 25.45 -31.25
N SER A 838 25.88 24.26 -31.79
CA SER A 838 25.69 23.96 -33.22
C SER A 838 24.22 23.72 -33.51
N MET A 839 23.57 24.66 -34.21
CA MET A 839 22.21 24.44 -34.74
C MET A 839 22.20 23.40 -35.87
N VAL A 840 23.31 23.28 -36.60
CA VAL A 840 23.55 22.14 -37.51
C VAL A 840 23.64 20.87 -36.67
N GLY A 841 22.65 19.98 -36.84
CA GLY A 841 22.51 18.74 -36.08
C GLY A 841 21.64 18.82 -34.82
N LEU A 842 20.99 19.96 -34.53
CA LEU A 842 19.91 20.01 -33.54
C LEU A 842 18.79 19.05 -33.97
N SER A 843 18.37 18.15 -33.09
CA SER A 843 17.23 17.26 -33.35
C SER A 843 16.28 17.19 -32.15
N TYR A 844 15.00 17.43 -32.40
CA TYR A 844 13.92 17.10 -31.48
C TYR A 844 13.45 15.67 -31.72
N ARG A 845 13.36 14.88 -30.65
CA ARG A 845 12.88 13.50 -30.64
C ARG A 845 11.69 13.36 -29.69
N ASP A 846 10.94 12.28 -29.87
CA ASP A 846 9.81 11.90 -28.99
C ASP A 846 8.82 13.06 -28.79
N VAL A 847 8.51 13.75 -29.89
CA VAL A 847 7.66 14.94 -29.91
C VAL A 847 6.20 14.53 -29.77
N HIS A 848 5.54 14.99 -28.70
CA HIS A 848 4.12 14.76 -28.45
C HIS A 848 3.47 16.01 -27.83
N LYS A 849 2.17 16.17 -28.07
CA LYS A 849 1.38 17.28 -27.54
C LYS A 849 1.15 17.09 -26.03
N VAL A 850 1.20 18.21 -25.32
CA VAL A 850 0.83 18.34 -23.90
C VAL A 850 -0.07 19.57 -23.75
N ASN A 851 -0.91 19.61 -22.72
CA ASN A 851 -1.77 20.75 -22.40
C ASN A 851 -1.23 21.52 -21.17
N PRO A 852 -1.43 22.84 -21.07
CA PRO A 852 -1.04 23.64 -19.90
C PRO A 852 -1.53 23.09 -18.56
N THR A 853 -2.67 22.40 -18.57
CA THR A 853 -3.33 21.83 -17.38
C THR A 853 -2.96 20.37 -17.12
N ASP A 854 -2.12 19.72 -17.94
CA ASP A 854 -1.73 18.33 -17.70
C ASP A 854 -0.89 18.23 -16.42
N GLY A 855 -1.30 17.40 -15.46
CA GLY A 855 -0.55 17.15 -14.23
C GLY A 855 0.48 16.01 -14.33
N TYR A 856 1.18 15.76 -13.21
CA TYR A 856 2.21 14.72 -13.11
C TYR A 856 1.68 13.30 -13.32
N ILE A 857 0.45 13.04 -12.86
CA ILE A 857 -0.24 11.75 -12.94
C ILE A 857 -1.32 11.83 -14.03
N GLN A 858 -1.56 10.74 -14.75
CA GLN A 858 -2.60 10.67 -15.77
C GLN A 858 -3.99 10.80 -15.11
N GLY A 859 -4.65 11.94 -15.31
CA GLY A 859 -5.95 12.28 -14.70
C GLY A 859 -5.87 13.51 -13.80
N TYR A 860 -4.71 13.76 -13.19
CA TYR A 860 -4.45 14.95 -12.39
C TYR A 860 -4.29 16.18 -13.30
N THR A 861 -4.82 17.33 -12.86
CA THR A 861 -4.65 18.61 -13.56
C THR A 861 -3.99 19.67 -12.68
N VAL A 862 -3.22 20.56 -13.31
CA VAL A 862 -2.56 21.70 -12.64
C VAL A 862 -3.19 23.01 -13.10
N ASP A 863 -3.16 24.03 -12.23
CA ASP A 863 -3.64 25.36 -12.57
C ASP A 863 -2.84 25.96 -13.74
N ALA A 864 -3.54 26.67 -14.61
CA ALA A 864 -2.94 27.40 -15.73
C ALA A 864 -3.39 28.87 -15.70
N VAL A 865 -2.47 29.76 -16.04
CA VAL A 865 -2.76 31.19 -16.21
C VAL A 865 -3.76 31.37 -17.35
N GLU A 866 -4.87 32.07 -17.12
CA GLU A 866 -5.79 32.45 -18.19
C GLU A 866 -5.04 33.24 -19.29
N SER A 867 -5.17 32.78 -20.54
CA SER A 867 -4.47 33.33 -21.69
C SER A 867 -5.31 33.16 -22.96
N ASP A 868 -5.24 34.14 -23.86
CA ASP A 868 -5.85 34.12 -25.20
C ASP A 868 -4.87 33.67 -26.30
N GLU A 869 -3.68 33.16 -25.91
CA GLU A 869 -2.66 32.67 -26.82
C GLU A 869 -3.04 31.34 -27.50
N ASP A 870 -3.30 31.39 -28.81
CA ASP A 870 -3.48 30.21 -29.67
C ASP A 870 -2.11 29.55 -29.97
N VAL A 871 -1.57 28.82 -28.99
CA VAL A 871 -0.33 28.05 -29.09
C VAL A 871 -0.49 26.60 -28.65
N GLU A 872 0.26 25.70 -29.29
CA GLU A 872 0.35 24.30 -28.88
C GLU A 872 1.66 24.07 -28.12
N PHE A 873 1.57 23.34 -27.01
CA PHE A 873 2.72 22.92 -26.22
C PHE A 873 3.12 21.50 -26.61
N ARG A 874 4.44 21.26 -26.72
CA ARG A 874 5.00 19.97 -27.12
C ARG A 874 6.12 19.58 -26.18
N ALA A 875 5.98 18.43 -25.54
CA ALA A 875 7.09 17.76 -24.86
C ALA A 875 8.03 17.17 -25.91
N VAL A 876 9.33 17.43 -25.75
CA VAL A 876 10.39 17.10 -26.71
C VAL A 876 11.67 16.68 -26.01
N VAL A 877 12.45 15.82 -26.66
CA VAL A 877 13.86 15.55 -26.29
C VAL A 877 14.77 16.24 -27.31
N ALA A 878 15.36 17.37 -26.91
CA ALA A 878 16.30 18.13 -27.73
C ALA A 878 17.73 17.60 -27.57
N HIS A 879 18.34 17.14 -28.66
CA HIS A 879 19.76 16.80 -28.73
C HIS A 879 20.51 17.91 -29.47
N VAL A 880 21.51 18.52 -28.84
CA VAL A 880 22.32 19.59 -29.43
C VAL A 880 23.79 19.48 -29.05
N ALA A 881 24.69 19.75 -29.99
CA ALA A 881 26.13 19.56 -29.78
C ALA A 881 26.88 20.90 -29.61
N LYS A 882 27.84 20.93 -28.68
CA LYS A 882 28.87 21.98 -28.67
C LYS A 882 29.80 21.78 -29.88
N PRO A 883 30.10 22.81 -30.70
CA PRO A 883 30.96 22.67 -31.86
C PRO A 883 32.31 22.01 -31.54
N LYS A 884 32.92 21.33 -32.52
CA LYS A 884 34.30 20.82 -32.39
C LYS A 884 35.28 21.99 -32.56
N ALA A 885 36.39 21.99 -31.83
CA ALA A 885 37.34 23.12 -31.78
C ALA A 885 37.89 23.57 -33.16
N ASN A 886 37.96 22.66 -34.15
CA ASN A 886 38.40 22.96 -35.52
C ASN A 886 37.25 23.41 -36.46
N VAL A 887 36.04 23.58 -35.94
CA VAL A 887 34.86 24.08 -36.66
C VAL A 887 34.47 25.43 -36.05
N LEU A 888 35.29 26.45 -36.31
CA LEU A 888 34.85 27.83 -36.15
C LEU A 888 33.70 28.08 -37.14
N PRO A 889 32.54 28.59 -36.70
CA PRO A 889 31.52 29.06 -37.61
C PRO A 889 32.09 30.19 -38.46
N ARG A 890 32.24 29.97 -39.77
CA ARG A 890 32.36 31.09 -40.69
C ARG A 890 31.06 31.86 -40.62
N ALA A 891 31.14 33.11 -40.15
CA ALA A 891 29.98 33.95 -39.96
C ALA A 891 29.12 34.04 -41.23
N ILE A 892 27.84 33.64 -41.11
CA ILE A 892 26.75 34.11 -41.97
C ILE A 892 25.61 34.56 -41.05
N PHE A 893 25.86 35.61 -40.27
CA PHE A 893 24.78 36.52 -39.90
C PHE A 893 24.59 37.49 -41.07
N ASN A 894 23.67 37.15 -41.97
CA ASN A 894 23.00 38.09 -42.85
C ASN A 894 21.50 37.80 -42.69
N GLY A 895 20.74 38.77 -42.20
CA GLY A 895 19.36 38.55 -41.80
C GLY A 895 18.45 38.13 -42.96
N GLY A 896 17.64 37.10 -42.72
CA GLY A 896 16.60 36.63 -43.63
C GLY A 896 16.66 35.13 -43.92
N ALA A 897 15.67 34.41 -43.38
CA ALA A 897 15.35 32.98 -43.60
C ALA A 897 16.45 31.95 -43.25
N VAL A 898 16.12 31.06 -42.31
CA VAL A 898 16.92 29.85 -42.01
C VAL A 898 16.72 28.83 -43.12
N ASP A 899 17.75 28.60 -43.94
CA ASP A 899 17.79 27.47 -44.88
C ASP A 899 18.05 26.17 -44.10
N ARG A 900 17.11 25.21 -44.20
CA ARG A 900 17.13 23.94 -43.46
C ARG A 900 17.86 22.80 -44.20
N SER A 901 18.75 23.12 -45.14
CA SER A 901 19.48 22.12 -45.94
C SER A 901 21.01 22.14 -45.77
N LEU A 902 21.50 21.85 -44.55
CA LEU A 902 22.91 21.46 -44.29
C LEU A 902 23.06 20.63 -43.00
#